data_AF-A0A2M4BBS8-F1
#
_entry.id   AF-A0A2M4BBS8-F1
#
_cell.length_a   1.000
_cell.length_b   1.000
_cell.length_c   1.000
_cell.angle_alpha   90.00
_cell.angle_beta   90.00
_cell.angle_gamma   90.00
#
_symmetry.space_group_name_H-M   'P 1'
#
loop_
_entity.id
_entity.type
_entity.pdbx_description
1 polymer ?
#
loop_
_entity_poly.entity_id
_entity_poly.type
_entity_poly.pdbx_seq_one_letter_code
_entity_poly.pdbx_strand_id
1 'polypeptide(L)'
;MNFEEADMERVFKLPSTTFIGGKEKFLPLREILGRLEKAYCNKIGVEFMFINSLEQCNWIRERFETPNIMNYSNDEKRLILARLTRATGFEAFLAKKFSSEKRFGLEGCEIMIPAMKEVIDVSTRLGVESIIMGMPHRGRLNVLANVCRKPLHQIFTQFAGLEAADDGSGDVKYHLGTYIERLNRVTNKNIRLAVVANPSHLEAVDPVVQGKTRAEQFYRGDGEGKKVMSILLHGDAAFCGQGVVFETMHLSDLPDYTTHGTVHIVVNNQIGFTTDPRHSRSSPYCTDVARVVNAPIFHVNGDDPEAVMHVCKVAAEWRATFHKDVIIDIVSYRRNGHNEIDEPMFTQPLMYKKIRGTKPALDIYANQLIGEGVVTAEEVKSVKDKYEKICEEAFEQAKTETHIKYKDWIDSPWSGFFEGKDPLKVAPTGVIEETLVHIGNRFSSPPPNAAEFVIHKGLLRVLAARKEMLENKTIDWALAEAMAFGSLLKEGIHVRLSGQDVERGTFSHRHHVLHHQTVDKATYRPLCHLYPDQAPYTVCNSSLSEFGVLGFELGYSMTNPNALVCWEAQFGDFNNTAQCIIDQFVSSGQAKWVRQSGLVMLLPHGMEGMGPEHSSARVERFLQMCSDDPDYFPPESDEFAIRQLHDINWIVANCSTPGNYFHLLRRQIALPFRKPLIVLTPKSLLRHPECRSNFSEMTDGTEFQRLIPDALTAENPNAVKRVIFCTGRVYYDLLKARRDRQLDSSIAISRIEQISPFPYDLVKAECAKYPNAELVWAQEEHKNQGCWTYVQPRFDTAINSTRDFSVEDDGANEGYKDVFEAYKPKNRPPTGNAAAATPQNATDSIGYKASSSSAASAPESLSSPSEAVQAAESGSSWFSRWFGSSSSSSSSSKSNAAASRQTESTPEITPSATSFPSSSNITPTNDNRSQNANVHNHNHHARIDSVQEERLVQQKTGQGFNIPQGTFNSPTSGSAASKGRKVRISSRPLSYVGRPCGASTATGSKAQHVKELKNLLDDAMAL
;
A
#
# COMPACT_ATOMS: atom_id res chain seq x y z
N MET A 1 34.41 -27.71 27.65
CA MET A 1 34.76 -29.13 27.88
C MET A 1 35.76 -29.48 26.81
N ASN A 2 36.83 -30.21 27.15
CA ASN A 2 37.75 -30.74 26.16
C ASN A 2 37.41 -32.23 26.02
N PHE A 3 36.83 -32.61 24.89
CA PHE A 3 36.62 -34.02 24.54
C PHE A 3 37.83 -34.49 23.72
N GLU A 4 38.33 -35.68 24.00
CA GLU A 4 39.42 -36.33 23.28
C GLU A 4 38.87 -37.50 22.43
N GLU A 5 39.68 -38.08 21.53
CA GLU A 5 39.23 -39.24 20.72
C GLU A 5 38.82 -40.44 21.61
N ALA A 6 39.44 -40.57 22.79
CA ALA A 6 39.07 -41.57 23.80
C ALA A 6 37.70 -41.34 24.47
N ASP A 7 37.07 -40.17 24.28
CA ASP A 7 35.70 -39.90 24.71
C ASP A 7 34.65 -40.32 23.67
N MET A 8 35.03 -40.53 22.40
CA MET A 8 34.09 -40.72 21.29
C MET A 8 33.19 -41.96 21.47
N GLU A 9 33.73 -43.04 22.04
CA GLU A 9 32.97 -44.26 22.34
C GLU A 9 32.34 -44.26 23.74
N ARG A 10 32.53 -43.20 24.55
CA ARG A 10 31.88 -43.10 25.87
C ARG A 10 30.41 -42.79 25.69
N VAL A 11 29.58 -43.51 26.43
CA VAL A 11 28.12 -43.39 26.37
C VAL A 11 27.64 -42.30 27.34
N PHE A 12 26.92 -41.32 26.83
CA PHE A 12 26.33 -40.22 27.59
C PHE A 12 24.81 -40.34 27.66
N LYS A 13 24.23 -39.93 28.79
CA LYS A 13 22.78 -39.80 28.95
C LYS A 13 22.29 -38.55 28.22
N LEU A 14 21.27 -38.71 27.37
CA LEU A 14 20.67 -37.58 26.66
C LEU A 14 19.78 -36.74 27.60
N PRO A 15 19.79 -35.39 27.47
CA PRO A 15 18.77 -34.53 28.07
C PRO A 15 17.35 -34.90 27.60
N SER A 16 16.34 -34.63 28.42
CA SER A 16 14.93 -34.84 28.03
C SER A 16 14.39 -33.81 27.03
N THR A 17 15.22 -32.83 26.63
CA THR A 17 14.89 -31.73 25.72
C THR A 17 15.46 -31.90 24.32
N THR A 18 16.15 -33.01 24.04
CA THR A 18 16.67 -33.36 22.71
C THR A 18 15.99 -34.61 22.17
N PHE A 19 15.79 -34.65 20.86
CA PHE A 19 15.16 -35.73 20.12
C PHE A 19 16.16 -36.52 19.27
N ILE A 20 17.46 -36.19 19.31
CA ILE A 20 18.51 -36.92 18.56
C ILE A 20 18.54 -38.42 18.90
N GLY A 21 18.12 -38.82 20.10
CA GLY A 21 18.03 -40.23 20.50
C GLY A 21 16.87 -40.99 19.86
N GLY A 22 15.83 -40.30 19.37
CA GLY A 22 14.56 -40.92 19.03
C GLY A 22 13.96 -41.65 20.24
N LYS A 23 14.11 -42.98 20.30
CA LYS A 23 13.68 -43.82 21.44
C LYS A 23 14.79 -44.08 22.45
N GLU A 24 16.04 -43.79 22.09
CA GLU A 24 17.23 -44.08 22.88
C GLU A 24 17.49 -42.96 23.89
N LYS A 25 17.85 -43.32 25.14
CA LYS A 25 18.13 -42.36 26.22
C LYS A 25 19.62 -42.16 26.48
N PHE A 26 20.46 -42.93 25.79
CA PHE A 26 21.90 -42.99 25.96
C PHE A 26 22.52 -43.25 24.58
N LEU A 27 23.60 -42.54 24.23
CA LEU A 27 24.32 -42.68 22.96
C LEU A 27 25.83 -42.51 23.18
N PRO A 28 26.70 -43.14 22.37
CA PRO A 28 28.11 -42.78 22.27
C PRO A 28 28.30 -41.32 21.85
N LEU A 29 29.34 -40.64 22.34
CA LEU A 29 29.63 -39.25 21.98
C LEU A 29 29.78 -39.04 20.47
N ARG A 30 30.43 -39.98 19.76
CA ARG A 30 30.58 -39.94 18.29
C ARG A 30 29.23 -39.84 17.59
N GLU A 31 28.25 -40.59 18.08
CA GLU A 31 26.91 -40.61 17.52
C GLU A 31 26.10 -39.38 17.92
N ILE A 32 26.26 -38.87 19.15
CA ILE A 32 25.67 -37.60 19.58
C ILE A 32 26.14 -36.47 18.66
N LEU A 33 27.46 -36.35 18.43
CA LEU A 33 28.04 -35.35 17.54
C LEU A 33 27.53 -35.54 16.10
N GLY A 34 27.59 -36.74 15.55
CA GLY A 34 27.12 -37.00 14.18
C GLY A 34 25.61 -36.74 13.97
N ARG A 35 24.76 -37.06 14.95
CA ARG A 35 23.32 -36.75 14.88
C ARG A 35 23.06 -35.24 15.03
N LEU A 36 23.80 -34.51 15.88
CA LEU A 36 23.72 -33.05 16.01
C LEU A 36 24.23 -32.31 14.77
N GLU A 37 25.38 -32.70 14.21
CA GLU A 37 25.94 -32.13 12.98
C GLU A 37 24.99 -32.33 11.79
N LYS A 38 24.36 -33.51 11.69
CA LYS A 38 23.35 -33.79 10.67
C LYS A 38 22.11 -32.89 10.81
N ALA A 39 21.69 -32.57 12.03
CA ALA A 39 20.52 -31.75 12.30
C ALA A 39 20.77 -30.24 12.12
N TYR A 40 21.96 -29.74 12.45
CA TYR A 40 22.22 -28.30 12.60
C TYR A 40 23.38 -27.73 11.78
N CYS A 41 24.27 -28.55 11.22
CA CYS A 41 25.53 -28.10 10.61
C CYS A 41 25.70 -28.52 9.13
N ASN A 42 24.65 -29.03 8.48
CA ASN A 42 24.73 -29.61 7.14
C ASN A 42 24.02 -28.74 6.07
N LYS A 43 22.93 -29.24 5.47
CA LYS A 43 22.19 -28.54 4.38
C LYS A 43 21.10 -27.60 4.87
N ILE A 44 20.76 -27.71 6.16
CA ILE A 44 19.76 -26.91 6.86
C ILE A 44 20.47 -26.25 8.05
N GLY A 45 20.22 -24.96 8.24
CA GLY A 45 20.52 -24.21 9.46
C GLY A 45 19.22 -23.72 10.09
N VAL A 46 19.08 -23.86 11.41
CA VAL A 46 17.82 -23.60 12.12
C VAL A 46 18.06 -22.54 13.21
N GLU A 47 17.56 -21.33 13.01
CA GLU A 47 17.61 -20.27 14.02
C GLU A 47 16.25 -20.11 14.71
N PHE A 48 16.19 -20.55 15.96
CA PHE A 48 14.97 -20.54 16.77
C PHE A 48 15.21 -20.34 18.27
N MET A 49 16.45 -20.41 18.75
CA MET A 49 16.79 -20.35 20.19
C MET A 49 16.56 -18.97 20.84
N PHE A 50 16.20 -17.96 20.05
CA PHE A 50 15.71 -16.66 20.54
C PHE A 50 14.21 -16.68 20.93
N ILE A 51 13.48 -17.73 20.55
CA ILE A 51 12.05 -17.88 20.87
C ILE A 51 11.89 -18.20 22.36
N ASN A 52 11.17 -17.34 23.07
CA ASN A 52 10.99 -17.47 24.53
C ASN A 52 10.14 -18.68 24.96
N SER A 53 9.35 -19.28 24.05
CA SER A 53 8.53 -20.46 24.35
C SER A 53 9.35 -21.76 24.25
N LEU A 54 9.48 -22.45 25.39
CA LEU A 54 10.11 -23.77 25.44
C LEU A 54 9.34 -24.82 24.64
N GLU A 55 8.01 -24.73 24.57
CA GLU A 55 7.15 -25.62 23.78
C GLU A 55 7.48 -25.48 22.28
N GLN A 56 7.51 -24.25 21.77
CA GLN A 56 7.88 -23.95 20.38
C GLN A 56 9.32 -24.40 20.07
N CYS A 57 10.26 -24.17 20.99
CA CYS A 57 11.62 -24.65 20.84
C CYS A 57 11.70 -26.19 20.78
N ASN A 58 11.00 -26.90 21.67
CA ASN A 58 10.97 -28.36 21.67
C ASN A 58 10.29 -28.92 20.41
N TRP A 59 9.21 -28.29 19.95
CA TRP A 59 8.52 -28.65 18.70
C TRP A 59 9.47 -28.56 17.51
N ILE A 60 10.26 -27.48 17.40
CA ILE A 60 11.27 -27.32 16.35
C ILE A 60 12.35 -28.41 16.47
N ARG A 61 12.90 -28.66 17.68
CA ARG A 61 13.87 -29.76 17.88
C ARG A 61 13.31 -31.10 17.44
N GLU A 62 12.06 -31.42 17.76
CA GLU A 62 11.41 -32.67 17.33
C GLU A 62 11.39 -32.81 15.79
N ARG A 63 11.18 -31.71 15.04
CA ARG A 63 11.14 -31.72 13.56
C ARG A 63 12.52 -31.82 12.89
N PHE A 64 13.62 -31.47 13.56
CA PHE A 64 14.96 -31.46 12.95
C PHE A 64 15.95 -32.46 13.57
N GLU A 65 15.82 -32.79 14.85
CA GLU A 65 16.71 -33.74 15.54
C GLU A 65 16.27 -35.20 15.41
N THR A 66 14.98 -35.47 15.17
CA THR A 66 14.46 -36.85 15.14
C THR A 66 15.14 -37.68 14.04
N PRO A 67 15.72 -38.86 14.39
CA PRO A 67 16.36 -39.72 13.40
C PRO A 67 15.43 -40.09 12.23
N ASN A 68 15.99 -40.09 11.02
CA ASN A 68 15.30 -40.47 9.76
C ASN A 68 14.11 -39.59 9.35
N ILE A 69 13.97 -38.38 9.92
CA ILE A 69 12.84 -37.47 9.61
C ILE A 69 12.78 -37.00 8.14
N MET A 70 13.92 -36.97 7.43
CA MET A 70 14.01 -36.63 6.00
C MET A 70 14.05 -37.86 5.06
N ASN A 71 13.49 -38.99 5.47
CA ASN A 71 13.38 -40.16 4.59
C ASN A 71 12.18 -40.00 3.64
N TYR A 72 12.44 -39.71 2.36
CA TYR A 72 11.41 -39.63 1.32
C TYR A 72 11.14 -40.96 0.62
N SER A 73 9.88 -41.22 0.31
CA SER A 73 9.48 -42.34 -0.56
C SER A 73 9.86 -42.08 -2.02
N ASN A 74 9.97 -43.16 -2.81
CA ASN A 74 10.30 -43.07 -4.24
C ASN A 74 9.31 -42.21 -5.04
N ASP A 75 8.04 -42.16 -4.63
CA ASP A 75 7.01 -41.38 -5.33
C ASP A 75 7.06 -39.90 -4.95
N GLU A 76 7.42 -39.55 -3.71
CA GLU A 76 7.74 -38.17 -3.32
C GLU A 76 8.99 -37.69 -4.07
N LYS A 77 10.04 -38.49 -4.14
CA LYS A 77 11.26 -38.19 -4.91
C LYS A 77 10.96 -37.93 -6.40
N ARG A 78 10.15 -38.78 -7.04
CA ARG A 78 9.67 -38.56 -8.42
C ARG A 78 8.79 -37.31 -8.56
N LEU A 79 7.97 -36.99 -7.56
CA LEU A 79 7.15 -35.78 -7.56
C LEU A 79 8.00 -34.50 -7.47
N ILE A 80 9.05 -34.50 -6.65
CA ILE A 80 10.04 -33.41 -6.57
C ILE A 80 10.73 -33.23 -7.93
N LEU A 81 11.25 -34.31 -8.51
CA LEU A 81 11.87 -34.31 -9.84
C LEU A 81 10.93 -33.76 -10.93
N ALA A 82 9.66 -34.15 -10.91
CA ALA A 82 8.66 -33.70 -11.87
C ALA A 82 8.28 -32.21 -11.68
N ARG A 83 8.32 -31.67 -10.46
CA ARG A 83 8.13 -30.24 -10.19
C ARG A 83 9.34 -29.43 -10.66
N LEU A 84 10.54 -29.88 -10.29
CA LEU A 84 11.80 -29.23 -10.63
C LEU A 84 12.05 -29.23 -12.14
N THR A 85 11.73 -30.33 -12.83
CA THR A 85 11.79 -30.39 -14.30
C THR A 85 10.93 -29.33 -14.98
N ARG A 86 9.71 -29.08 -14.47
CA ARG A 86 8.84 -28.02 -15.03
C ARG A 86 9.38 -26.63 -14.76
N ALA A 87 9.94 -26.41 -13.57
CA ALA A 87 10.53 -25.12 -13.20
C ALA A 87 11.70 -24.77 -14.12
N THR A 88 12.67 -25.68 -14.26
CA THR A 88 13.85 -25.50 -15.12
C THR A 88 13.49 -25.46 -16.61
N GLY A 89 12.59 -26.34 -17.06
CA GLY A 89 12.16 -26.39 -18.46
C GLY A 89 11.44 -25.10 -18.90
N PHE A 90 10.69 -24.45 -18.02
CA PHE A 90 9.99 -23.21 -18.32
C PHE A 90 10.96 -22.05 -18.58
N GLU A 91 11.98 -21.89 -17.74
CA GLU A 91 13.02 -20.87 -17.95
C GLU A 91 13.83 -21.14 -19.23
N ALA A 92 14.21 -22.39 -19.47
CA ALA A 92 14.92 -22.79 -20.69
C ALA A 92 14.09 -22.51 -21.96
N PHE A 93 12.78 -22.76 -21.92
CA PHE A 93 11.86 -22.46 -23.02
C PHE A 93 11.76 -20.95 -23.28
N LEU A 94 11.57 -20.14 -22.22
CA LEU A 94 11.55 -18.68 -22.34
C LEU A 94 12.88 -18.14 -22.89
N ALA A 95 14.02 -18.62 -22.39
CA ALA A 95 15.35 -18.23 -22.87
C ALA A 95 15.56 -18.54 -24.37
N LYS A 96 15.01 -19.68 -24.82
CA LYS A 96 15.09 -20.15 -26.22
C LYS A 96 14.17 -19.38 -27.18
N LYS A 97 12.96 -19.02 -26.74
CA LYS A 97 11.94 -18.36 -27.58
C LYS A 97 12.02 -16.83 -27.53
N PHE A 98 12.47 -16.25 -26.42
CA PHE A 98 12.44 -14.82 -26.14
C PHE A 98 13.79 -14.35 -25.58
N SER A 99 14.89 -14.63 -26.29
CA SER A 99 16.26 -14.41 -25.81
C SER A 99 16.63 -12.95 -25.55
N SER A 100 15.98 -12.00 -26.22
CA SER A 100 16.15 -10.55 -26.01
C SER A 100 15.29 -9.96 -24.90
N GLU A 101 14.36 -10.73 -24.35
CA GLU A 101 13.33 -10.23 -23.44
C GLU A 101 13.73 -10.38 -21.97
N LYS A 102 13.59 -9.28 -21.22
CA LYS A 102 13.71 -9.32 -19.76
C LYS A 102 12.55 -10.14 -19.19
N ARG A 103 12.89 -11.18 -18.43
CA ARG A 103 11.93 -12.09 -17.77
C ARG A 103 12.15 -12.22 -16.27
N PHE A 104 13.33 -11.88 -15.75
CA PHE A 104 13.73 -12.04 -14.35
C PHE A 104 13.59 -13.50 -13.88
N GLY A 105 14.16 -14.40 -14.68
CA GLY A 105 14.02 -15.85 -14.57
C GLY A 105 14.57 -16.44 -13.26
N LEU A 106 14.10 -17.64 -12.96
CA LEU A 106 14.39 -18.34 -11.71
C LEU A 106 15.71 -19.13 -11.73
N GLU A 107 16.49 -19.10 -12.82
CA GLU A 107 17.66 -19.97 -12.99
C GLU A 107 18.70 -19.79 -11.86
N GLY A 108 19.03 -20.90 -11.19
CA GLY A 108 19.84 -20.94 -9.97
C GLY A 108 19.05 -21.01 -8.66
N CYS A 109 17.71 -20.97 -8.71
CA CYS A 109 16.81 -21.18 -7.58
C CYS A 109 15.47 -21.87 -8.00
N GLU A 110 15.50 -22.71 -9.03
CA GLU A 110 14.31 -23.39 -9.58
C GLU A 110 13.56 -24.25 -8.55
N ILE A 111 14.25 -24.66 -7.48
CA ILE A 111 13.70 -25.35 -6.32
C ILE A 111 12.58 -24.59 -5.59
N MET A 112 12.51 -23.26 -5.75
CA MET A 112 11.44 -22.42 -5.21
C MET A 112 10.04 -22.87 -5.67
N ILE A 113 9.91 -23.43 -6.89
CA ILE A 113 8.63 -23.91 -7.41
C ILE A 113 8.18 -25.20 -6.69
N PRO A 114 9.01 -26.27 -6.57
CA PRO A 114 8.75 -27.34 -5.62
C PRO A 114 8.47 -26.86 -4.19
N ALA A 115 9.24 -25.90 -3.66
CA ALA A 115 9.14 -25.39 -2.29
C ALA A 115 7.76 -24.77 -2.00
N MET A 116 7.34 -23.79 -2.81
CA MET A 116 6.00 -23.19 -2.72
C MET A 116 4.90 -24.26 -2.79
N LYS A 117 5.06 -25.23 -3.69
CA LYS A 117 4.08 -26.29 -3.85
C LYS A 117 4.00 -27.22 -2.64
N GLU A 118 5.10 -27.49 -1.95
CA GLU A 118 5.09 -28.29 -0.73
C GLU A 118 4.39 -27.55 0.42
N VAL A 119 4.69 -26.25 0.62
CA VAL A 119 3.94 -25.41 1.57
C VAL A 119 2.43 -25.44 1.26
N ILE A 120 2.06 -25.24 -0.01
CA ILE A 120 0.66 -25.27 -0.44
C ILE A 120 0.02 -26.63 -0.16
N ASP A 121 0.67 -27.74 -0.53
CA ASP A 121 0.10 -29.10 -0.37
C ASP A 121 -0.07 -29.47 1.12
N VAL A 122 0.89 -29.15 1.97
CA VAL A 122 0.83 -29.39 3.42
C VAL A 122 -0.24 -28.51 4.06
N SER A 123 -0.26 -27.20 3.79
CA SER A 123 -1.30 -26.29 4.28
C SER A 123 -2.71 -26.72 3.83
N THR A 124 -2.87 -27.13 2.56
CA THR A 124 -4.15 -27.65 2.04
C THR A 124 -4.58 -28.92 2.80
N ARG A 125 -3.63 -29.81 3.11
CA ARG A 125 -3.88 -31.03 3.90
C ARG A 125 -4.40 -30.67 5.30
N LEU A 126 -3.76 -29.69 5.94
CA LEU A 126 -4.06 -29.21 7.29
C LEU A 126 -5.32 -28.35 7.42
N GLY A 127 -5.90 -27.84 6.32
CA GLY A 127 -7.22 -27.19 6.33
C GLY A 127 -7.35 -25.91 5.50
N VAL A 128 -6.24 -25.40 4.94
CA VAL A 128 -6.26 -24.16 4.15
C VAL A 128 -7.00 -24.36 2.81
N GLU A 129 -7.91 -23.42 2.53
CA GLU A 129 -8.78 -23.34 1.35
C GLU A 129 -8.40 -22.16 0.43
N SER A 130 -7.75 -21.12 0.96
CA SER A 130 -7.29 -19.94 0.18
C SER A 130 -5.89 -19.50 0.57
N ILE A 131 -5.08 -19.15 -0.43
CA ILE A 131 -3.74 -18.62 -0.26
C ILE A 131 -3.57 -17.36 -1.11
N ILE A 132 -3.27 -16.24 -0.44
CA ILE A 132 -2.96 -14.95 -1.06
C ILE A 132 -1.43 -14.80 -1.09
N MET A 133 -0.90 -14.41 -2.24
CA MET A 133 0.54 -14.33 -2.50
C MET A 133 0.99 -12.93 -2.89
N GLY A 134 2.07 -12.47 -2.26
CA GLY A 134 2.88 -11.33 -2.69
C GLY A 134 4.23 -11.82 -3.19
N MET A 135 4.73 -11.28 -4.30
CA MET A 135 6.07 -11.62 -4.78
C MET A 135 6.67 -10.56 -5.71
N PRO A 136 8.00 -10.39 -5.74
CA PRO A 136 8.70 -9.53 -6.68
C PRO A 136 8.77 -10.17 -8.08
N HIS A 137 9.64 -9.61 -8.93
CA HIS A 137 9.89 -10.06 -10.30
C HIS A 137 10.48 -11.49 -10.39
N ARG A 138 11.34 -11.89 -9.44
CA ARG A 138 12.19 -13.09 -9.55
C ARG A 138 11.35 -14.37 -9.65
N GLY A 139 11.39 -15.02 -10.82
CA GLY A 139 10.65 -16.25 -11.10
C GLY A 139 9.12 -16.10 -11.15
N ARG A 140 8.57 -14.88 -11.21
CA ARG A 140 7.11 -14.66 -11.16
C ARG A 140 6.35 -15.39 -12.27
N LEU A 141 6.84 -15.33 -13.50
CA LEU A 141 6.23 -16.04 -14.63
C LEU A 141 6.18 -17.55 -14.40
N ASN A 142 7.19 -18.11 -13.72
CA ASN A 142 7.26 -19.51 -13.35
C ASN A 142 6.26 -19.87 -12.24
N VAL A 143 6.07 -19.00 -11.24
CA VAL A 143 5.01 -19.16 -10.22
C VAL A 143 3.63 -19.17 -10.87
N LEU A 144 3.35 -18.23 -11.77
CA LEU A 144 2.09 -18.17 -12.51
C LEU A 144 1.84 -19.44 -13.34
N ALA A 145 2.86 -19.91 -14.08
CA ALA A 145 2.78 -21.11 -14.92
C ALA A 145 2.70 -22.43 -14.13
N ASN A 146 3.50 -22.58 -13.07
CA ASN A 146 3.75 -23.87 -12.41
C ASN A 146 3.15 -24.04 -11.01
N VAL A 147 2.92 -22.94 -10.29
CA VAL A 147 2.22 -22.95 -8.99
C VAL A 147 0.74 -22.62 -9.20
N CYS A 148 0.41 -21.46 -9.78
CA CYS A 148 -0.97 -21.05 -10.00
C CYS A 148 -1.66 -21.93 -11.05
N ARG A 149 -0.95 -22.26 -12.16
CA ARG A 149 -1.48 -22.88 -13.39
C ARG A 149 -2.30 -21.93 -14.25
N LYS A 150 -1.89 -20.66 -14.34
CA LYS A 150 -2.41 -19.74 -15.37
C LYS A 150 -2.11 -20.33 -16.76
N PRO A 151 -3.05 -20.27 -17.74
CA PRO A 151 -2.82 -20.80 -19.07
C PRO A 151 -1.55 -20.25 -19.72
N LEU A 152 -0.70 -21.15 -20.24
CA LEU A 152 0.60 -20.78 -20.78
C LEU A 152 0.51 -19.82 -21.97
N HIS A 153 -0.50 -19.97 -22.84
CA HIS A 153 -0.69 -19.06 -23.97
C HIS A 153 -0.90 -17.62 -23.48
N GLN A 154 -1.74 -17.38 -22.47
CA GLN A 154 -1.95 -16.03 -21.89
C GLN A 154 -0.64 -15.40 -21.38
N ILE A 155 0.27 -16.20 -20.83
CA ILE A 155 1.59 -15.72 -20.40
C ILE A 155 2.48 -15.39 -21.61
N PHE A 156 2.50 -16.25 -22.63
CA PHE A 156 3.32 -16.06 -23.83
C PHE A 156 2.83 -14.91 -24.71
N THR A 157 1.52 -14.63 -24.77
CA THR A 157 0.95 -13.49 -25.50
C THR A 157 1.48 -12.14 -24.97
N GLN A 158 1.88 -12.06 -23.69
CA GLN A 158 2.53 -10.86 -23.12
C GLN A 158 3.93 -10.55 -23.68
N PHE A 159 4.50 -11.45 -24.49
CA PHE A 159 5.76 -11.22 -25.21
C PHE A 159 5.55 -10.78 -26.66
N ALA A 160 4.30 -10.74 -27.15
CA ALA A 160 3.98 -10.42 -28.55
C ALA A 160 3.70 -8.92 -28.79
N GLY A 161 3.57 -8.10 -27.74
CA GLY A 161 3.37 -6.64 -27.87
C GLY A 161 2.03 -6.24 -28.51
N LEU A 162 0.98 -7.06 -28.33
CA LEU A 162 -0.34 -6.82 -28.89
C LEU A 162 -1.10 -5.71 -28.15
N GLU A 163 -2.00 -5.04 -28.85
CA GLU A 163 -2.93 -4.07 -28.26
C GLU A 163 -3.93 -4.74 -27.31
N ALA A 164 -4.47 -3.97 -26.36
CA ALA A 164 -5.46 -4.45 -25.41
C ALA A 164 -6.89 -4.33 -25.97
N ALA A 165 -7.74 -5.31 -25.64
CA ALA A 165 -9.15 -5.33 -25.99
C ALA A 165 -10.08 -4.77 -24.89
N ASP A 166 -9.52 -4.32 -23.76
CA ASP A 166 -10.22 -3.76 -22.61
C ASP A 166 -9.48 -2.55 -22.02
N ASP A 167 -10.21 -1.70 -21.28
CA ASP A 167 -9.69 -0.44 -20.77
C ASP A 167 -8.58 -0.62 -19.72
N GLY A 168 -7.52 0.17 -19.86
CA GLY A 168 -6.38 0.22 -18.94
C GLY A 168 -5.09 0.64 -19.64
N SER A 169 -4.09 1.05 -18.86
CA SER A 169 -2.71 1.21 -19.34
C SER A 169 -1.96 -0.13 -19.42
N GLY A 170 -2.45 -1.14 -18.70
CA GLY A 170 -1.68 -2.34 -18.42
C GLY A 170 -0.48 -2.09 -17.51
N ASP A 171 0.34 -3.11 -17.38
CA ASP A 171 1.63 -3.08 -16.69
C ASP A 171 2.55 -4.18 -17.26
N VAL A 172 3.84 -4.14 -16.93
CA VAL A 172 4.80 -5.15 -17.41
C VAL A 172 4.45 -6.55 -16.92
N LYS A 173 4.68 -7.56 -17.77
CA LYS A 173 4.33 -8.97 -17.60
C LYS A 173 4.66 -9.60 -16.23
N TYR A 174 5.67 -9.08 -15.52
CA TYR A 174 6.13 -9.54 -14.20
C TYR A 174 5.64 -8.68 -13.01
N HIS A 175 4.62 -7.83 -13.22
CA HIS A 175 3.84 -7.16 -12.17
C HIS A 175 2.40 -7.70 -12.07
N LEU A 176 1.87 -8.23 -13.17
CA LEU A 176 0.46 -8.61 -13.31
C LEU A 176 0.05 -9.70 -12.30
N GLY A 177 -1.20 -9.62 -11.82
CA GLY A 177 -1.78 -10.52 -10.84
C GLY A 177 -2.43 -11.76 -11.45
N THR A 178 -3.00 -12.62 -10.61
CA THR A 178 -3.90 -13.70 -11.05
C THR A 178 -4.79 -14.14 -9.91
N TYR A 179 -6.00 -14.60 -10.23
CA TYR A 179 -6.85 -15.40 -9.35
C TYR A 179 -7.15 -16.74 -10.02
N ILE A 180 -7.12 -17.84 -9.26
CA ILE A 180 -7.56 -19.15 -9.75
C ILE A 180 -8.11 -20.02 -8.62
N GLU A 181 -9.26 -20.66 -8.87
CA GLU A 181 -9.81 -21.73 -8.04
C GLU A 181 -9.63 -23.06 -8.78
N ARG A 182 -9.01 -24.06 -8.12
CA ARG A 182 -8.76 -25.37 -8.73
C ARG A 182 -8.61 -26.49 -7.72
N LEU A 183 -8.82 -27.72 -8.17
CA LEU A 183 -8.50 -28.92 -7.41
C LEU A 183 -6.97 -29.06 -7.22
N ASN A 184 -6.52 -29.16 -5.96
CA ASN A 184 -5.19 -29.64 -5.65
C ASN A 184 -5.15 -31.17 -5.77
N ARG A 185 -4.49 -31.68 -6.82
CA ARG A 185 -4.42 -33.13 -7.11
C ARG A 185 -3.61 -33.95 -6.10
N VAL A 186 -2.83 -33.33 -5.20
CA VAL A 186 -2.07 -34.04 -4.15
C VAL A 186 -2.94 -34.31 -2.93
N THR A 187 -3.83 -33.39 -2.58
CA THR A 187 -4.72 -33.49 -1.41
C THR A 187 -6.17 -33.83 -1.76
N ASN A 188 -6.51 -33.79 -3.06
CA ASN A 188 -7.86 -33.90 -3.61
C ASN A 188 -8.87 -32.91 -3.01
N LYS A 189 -8.40 -31.73 -2.57
CA LYS A 189 -9.22 -30.62 -2.07
C LYS A 189 -9.18 -29.44 -3.04
N ASN A 190 -10.26 -28.65 -3.11
CA ASN A 190 -10.25 -27.38 -3.84
C ASN A 190 -9.41 -26.34 -3.08
N ILE A 191 -8.71 -25.50 -3.82
CA ILE A 191 -7.92 -24.39 -3.28
C ILE A 191 -8.06 -23.16 -4.19
N ARG A 192 -8.12 -21.99 -3.56
CA ARG A 192 -8.00 -20.69 -4.21
C ARG A 192 -6.58 -20.16 -4.06
N LEU A 193 -6.03 -19.67 -5.16
CA LEU A 193 -4.70 -19.06 -5.22
C LEU A 193 -4.85 -17.69 -5.86
N ALA A 194 -4.45 -16.64 -5.14
CA ALA A 194 -4.39 -15.28 -5.65
C ALA A 194 -2.94 -14.77 -5.59
N VAL A 195 -2.41 -14.22 -6.68
CA VAL A 195 -1.16 -13.44 -6.67
C VAL A 195 -1.55 -11.98 -6.88
N VAL A 196 -1.23 -11.14 -5.91
CA VAL A 196 -1.56 -9.70 -5.95
C VAL A 196 -0.69 -9.00 -7.00
N ALA A 197 -1.30 -8.10 -7.77
CA ALA A 197 -0.57 -7.26 -8.72
C ALA A 197 0.26 -6.22 -7.96
N ASN A 198 1.49 -5.96 -8.37
CA ASN A 198 2.40 -5.10 -7.62
C ASN A 198 3.33 -4.27 -8.51
N PRO A 199 3.73 -3.07 -8.08
CA PRO A 199 4.73 -2.27 -8.80
C PRO A 199 6.13 -2.87 -8.64
N SER A 200 7.12 -2.26 -9.31
CA SER A 200 8.54 -2.57 -9.10
C SER A 200 9.09 -2.14 -7.74
N HIS A 201 8.30 -1.42 -6.94
CA HIS A 201 8.69 -0.97 -5.60
C HIS A 201 8.62 -2.19 -4.67
N LEU A 202 9.77 -2.79 -4.42
CA LEU A 202 9.89 -4.09 -3.75
C LEU A 202 9.30 -4.02 -2.34
N GLU A 203 8.73 -5.14 -1.89
CA GLU A 203 8.10 -5.33 -0.57
C GLU A 203 6.86 -4.43 -0.29
N ALA A 204 6.56 -3.41 -1.11
CA ALA A 204 5.37 -2.56 -0.97
C ALA A 204 4.02 -3.30 -1.17
N VAL A 205 4.06 -4.53 -1.69
CA VAL A 205 2.89 -5.42 -1.83
C VAL A 205 2.58 -6.21 -0.55
N ASP A 206 3.58 -6.38 0.32
CA ASP A 206 3.47 -7.20 1.53
C ASP A 206 2.27 -6.80 2.42
N PRO A 207 2.09 -5.51 2.80
CA PRO A 207 0.93 -5.13 3.61
C PRO A 207 -0.39 -5.29 2.85
N VAL A 208 -0.39 -5.07 1.53
CA VAL A 208 -1.59 -5.24 0.67
C VAL A 208 -2.06 -6.71 0.68
N VAL A 209 -1.11 -7.65 0.67
CA VAL A 209 -1.40 -9.09 0.80
C VAL A 209 -1.93 -9.43 2.19
N GLN A 210 -1.36 -8.87 3.27
CA GLN A 210 -1.87 -9.11 4.63
C GLN A 210 -3.29 -8.57 4.79
N GLY A 211 -3.57 -7.36 4.32
CA GLY A 211 -4.92 -6.77 4.35
C GLY A 211 -5.95 -7.58 3.58
N LYS A 212 -5.59 -8.03 2.37
CA LYS A 212 -6.43 -8.89 1.54
C LYS A 212 -6.70 -10.25 2.20
N THR A 213 -5.68 -10.84 2.83
CA THR A 213 -5.76 -12.08 3.63
C THR A 213 -6.70 -11.91 4.82
N ARG A 214 -6.56 -10.84 5.60
CA ARG A 214 -7.42 -10.52 6.75
C ARG A 214 -8.88 -10.33 6.33
N ALA A 215 -9.13 -9.65 5.21
CA ALA A 215 -10.47 -9.49 4.68
C ALA A 215 -11.08 -10.83 4.25
N GLU A 216 -10.33 -11.70 3.56
CA GLU A 216 -10.86 -13.02 3.19
C GLU A 216 -11.08 -13.92 4.41
N GLN A 217 -10.22 -13.83 5.45
CA GLN A 217 -10.47 -14.48 6.75
C GLN A 217 -11.80 -14.02 7.35
N PHE A 218 -11.99 -12.70 7.44
CA PHE A 218 -13.20 -12.09 7.99
C PHE A 218 -14.47 -12.52 7.25
N TYR A 219 -14.52 -12.38 5.92
CA TYR A 219 -15.72 -12.72 5.14
C TYR A 219 -16.00 -14.23 5.02
N ARG A 220 -15.04 -15.10 5.36
CA ARG A 220 -15.24 -16.56 5.49
C ARG A 220 -15.56 -17.03 6.90
N GLY A 221 -15.58 -16.13 7.90
CA GLY A 221 -15.70 -16.50 9.31
C GLY A 221 -14.49 -17.27 9.85
N ASP A 222 -13.31 -17.09 9.25
CA ASP A 222 -12.07 -17.77 9.62
C ASP A 222 -11.29 -16.96 10.68
N GLY A 223 -11.93 -16.67 11.81
CA GLY A 223 -11.36 -15.88 12.92
C GLY A 223 -10.20 -16.55 13.67
N GLU A 224 -9.86 -17.80 13.32
CA GLU A 224 -8.68 -18.54 13.78
C GLU A 224 -7.61 -18.67 12.68
N GLY A 225 -7.86 -18.14 11.48
CA GLY A 225 -6.95 -18.18 10.33
C GLY A 225 -6.59 -19.59 9.83
N LYS A 226 -7.47 -20.58 10.01
CA LYS A 226 -7.23 -22.00 9.65
C LYS A 226 -7.52 -22.30 8.17
N LYS A 227 -8.38 -21.52 7.51
CA LYS A 227 -8.80 -21.70 6.12
C LYS A 227 -8.08 -20.77 5.15
N VAL A 228 -7.59 -19.63 5.61
CA VAL A 228 -6.98 -18.59 4.76
C VAL A 228 -5.61 -18.21 5.31
N MET A 229 -4.61 -18.15 4.44
CA MET A 229 -3.25 -17.73 4.79
C MET A 229 -2.60 -16.89 3.68
N SER A 230 -1.49 -16.24 4.03
CA SER A 230 -0.59 -15.56 3.11
C SER A 230 0.70 -16.34 2.90
N ILE A 231 1.27 -16.24 1.69
CA ILE A 231 2.68 -16.54 1.42
C ILE A 231 3.31 -15.28 0.83
N LEU A 232 4.42 -14.81 1.42
CA LEU A 232 5.19 -13.69 0.87
C LEU A 232 6.54 -14.19 0.35
N LEU A 233 6.91 -13.74 -0.84
CA LEU A 233 8.20 -14.04 -1.45
C LEU A 233 9.03 -12.77 -1.53
N HIS A 234 10.31 -12.85 -1.20
CA HIS A 234 11.20 -11.69 -1.09
C HIS A 234 12.54 -11.92 -1.80
N GLY A 235 13.23 -10.85 -2.17
CA GLY A 235 14.65 -10.89 -2.56
C GLY A 235 15.55 -10.55 -1.38
N ASP A 236 16.71 -11.20 -1.22
CA ASP A 236 17.56 -11.05 -0.03
C ASP A 236 17.93 -9.61 0.30
N ALA A 237 18.32 -8.80 -0.69
CA ALA A 237 18.70 -7.41 -0.48
C ALA A 237 17.51 -6.46 -0.19
N ALA A 238 16.30 -6.81 -0.62
CA ALA A 238 15.11 -6.00 -0.41
C ALA A 238 14.46 -6.31 0.94
N PHE A 239 14.42 -7.60 1.31
CA PHE A 239 13.89 -8.08 2.60
C PHE A 239 14.58 -7.43 3.82
N CYS A 240 15.90 -7.24 3.76
CA CYS A 240 16.66 -6.57 4.81
C CYS A 240 16.79 -5.04 4.63
N GLY A 241 16.33 -4.49 3.50
CA GLY A 241 16.58 -3.11 3.10
C GLY A 241 15.34 -2.20 3.06
N GLN A 242 14.14 -2.75 2.95
CA GLN A 242 12.89 -1.99 2.89
C GLN A 242 12.18 -1.96 4.24
N GLY A 243 11.97 -0.75 4.80
CA GLY A 243 11.33 -0.57 6.11
C GLY A 243 9.91 -1.15 6.21
N VAL A 244 9.18 -1.22 5.09
CA VAL A 244 7.82 -1.79 5.03
C VAL A 244 7.77 -3.28 5.38
N VAL A 245 8.88 -4.02 5.24
CA VAL A 245 8.99 -5.43 5.70
C VAL A 245 8.86 -5.49 7.22
N PHE A 246 9.61 -4.64 7.94
CA PHE A 246 9.53 -4.53 9.39
C PHE A 246 8.12 -4.07 9.81
N GLU A 247 7.58 -3.03 9.17
CA GLU A 247 6.22 -2.55 9.48
C GLU A 247 5.17 -3.65 9.30
N THR A 248 5.25 -4.41 8.21
CA THR A 248 4.29 -5.49 7.90
C THR A 248 4.40 -6.66 8.88
N MET A 249 5.63 -7.10 9.19
CA MET A 249 5.85 -8.12 10.24
C MET A 249 5.33 -7.64 11.59
N HIS A 250 5.53 -6.37 11.94
CA HIS A 250 5.07 -5.83 13.23
C HIS A 250 3.53 -5.87 13.40
N LEU A 251 2.76 -6.01 12.30
CA LEU A 251 1.32 -6.23 12.34
C LEU A 251 0.91 -7.69 12.67
N SER A 252 1.82 -8.67 12.59
CA SER A 252 1.51 -10.12 12.55
C SER A 252 0.71 -10.62 13.77
N ASP A 253 0.97 -10.06 14.94
CA ASP A 253 0.38 -10.45 16.23
C ASP A 253 -0.64 -9.40 16.75
N LEU A 254 -0.91 -8.30 16.02
CA LEU A 254 -1.84 -7.26 16.46
C LEU A 254 -3.30 -7.70 16.24
N PRO A 255 -4.22 -7.60 17.23
CA PRO A 255 -5.54 -8.27 17.18
C PRO A 255 -6.40 -8.01 15.93
N ASP A 256 -6.40 -6.77 15.41
CA ASP A 256 -7.22 -6.37 14.27
C ASP A 256 -6.51 -6.43 12.91
N TYR A 257 -5.22 -6.80 12.91
CA TYR A 257 -4.37 -6.91 11.72
C TYR A 257 -3.84 -8.33 11.48
N THR A 258 -3.75 -9.16 12.52
CA THR A 258 -3.18 -10.50 12.46
C THR A 258 -3.85 -11.37 11.39
N THR A 259 -3.02 -11.99 10.56
CA THR A 259 -3.41 -12.99 9.58
C THR A 259 -3.14 -14.42 10.07
N HIS A 260 -2.87 -14.57 11.37
CA HIS A 260 -2.57 -15.85 12.03
C HIS A 260 -1.38 -16.58 11.39
N GLY A 261 -0.32 -15.82 11.09
CA GLY A 261 0.95 -16.31 10.59
C GLY A 261 1.07 -16.37 9.07
N THR A 262 2.18 -15.87 8.55
CA THR A 262 2.58 -15.85 7.14
C THR A 262 3.76 -16.79 6.91
N VAL A 263 3.79 -17.52 5.80
CA VAL A 263 5.01 -18.22 5.37
C VAL A 263 5.80 -17.30 4.44
N HIS A 264 6.99 -16.89 4.87
CA HIS A 264 7.90 -16.07 4.07
C HIS A 264 8.94 -16.94 3.37
N ILE A 265 9.17 -16.71 2.09
CA ILE A 265 10.19 -17.41 1.28
C ILE A 265 11.15 -16.37 0.70
N VAL A 266 12.39 -16.36 1.20
CA VAL A 266 13.43 -15.46 0.69
C VAL A 266 14.24 -16.18 -0.38
N VAL A 267 14.23 -15.61 -1.59
CA VAL A 267 15.05 -16.07 -2.72
C VAL A 267 16.45 -15.49 -2.58
N ASN A 268 17.20 -16.03 -1.62
CA ASN A 268 18.52 -15.56 -1.24
C ASN A 268 19.58 -16.02 -2.25
N ASN A 269 19.62 -15.29 -3.35
CA ASN A 269 20.53 -15.50 -4.46
C ASN A 269 21.87 -14.80 -4.26
N GLN A 270 22.07 -14.23 -3.06
CA GLN A 270 23.30 -13.61 -2.55
C GLN A 270 23.76 -12.39 -3.36
N ILE A 271 22.84 -11.63 -3.96
CA ILE A 271 23.15 -10.40 -4.72
C ILE A 271 21.91 -9.53 -4.99
N GLY A 272 21.96 -8.26 -4.57
CA GLY A 272 20.95 -7.25 -4.90
C GLY A 272 21.38 -6.38 -6.08
N PHE A 273 20.83 -6.61 -7.28
CA PHE A 273 21.33 -6.02 -8.54
C PHE A 273 22.82 -6.36 -8.78
N THR A 274 23.74 -5.47 -8.37
CA THR A 274 25.22 -5.60 -8.38
C THR A 274 25.84 -5.48 -6.97
N THR A 275 25.02 -5.41 -5.92
CA THR A 275 25.46 -5.20 -4.53
C THR A 275 25.60 -6.53 -3.80
N ASP A 276 26.80 -6.81 -3.30
CA ASP A 276 27.09 -8.01 -2.51
C ASP A 276 26.42 -7.96 -1.12
N PRO A 277 26.11 -9.12 -0.49
CA PRO A 277 25.55 -9.24 0.85
C PRO A 277 26.26 -8.41 1.95
N ARG A 278 27.59 -8.28 1.84
CA ARG A 278 28.42 -7.48 2.77
C ARG A 278 28.19 -5.97 2.69
N HIS A 279 27.44 -5.51 1.69
CA HIS A 279 27.10 -4.12 1.42
C HIS A 279 25.58 -3.88 1.40
N SER A 280 24.74 -4.92 1.50
CA SER A 280 23.27 -4.78 1.53
C SER A 280 22.66 -4.80 2.93
N ARG A 281 23.42 -5.18 3.97
CA ARG A 281 22.93 -5.30 5.35
C ARG A 281 24.03 -5.20 6.41
N SER A 282 23.63 -5.00 7.66
CA SER A 282 24.52 -4.88 8.84
C SER A 282 24.57 -6.14 9.71
N SER A 283 24.00 -7.25 9.25
CA SER A 283 23.91 -8.52 9.99
C SER A 283 24.23 -9.73 9.09
N PRO A 284 24.54 -10.92 9.66
CA PRO A 284 24.94 -12.08 8.85
C PRO A 284 23.89 -12.51 7.83
N TYR A 285 22.61 -12.54 8.20
CA TYR A 285 21.53 -13.06 7.38
C TYR A 285 20.58 -11.94 6.92
N CYS A 286 20.04 -12.08 5.70
CA CYS A 286 19.01 -11.15 5.22
C CYS A 286 17.71 -11.26 6.02
N THR A 287 17.50 -12.37 6.73
CA THR A 287 16.31 -12.72 7.49
C THR A 287 16.29 -12.18 8.92
N ASP A 288 17.34 -11.50 9.38
CA ASP A 288 17.44 -11.03 10.76
C ASP A 288 16.32 -10.05 11.19
N VAL A 289 15.66 -9.39 10.22
CA VAL A 289 14.45 -8.59 10.44
C VAL A 289 13.32 -9.39 11.12
N ALA A 290 13.20 -10.69 10.84
CA ALA A 290 12.13 -11.54 11.39
C ALA A 290 12.27 -11.82 12.89
N ARG A 291 13.45 -11.58 13.48
CA ARG A 291 13.67 -11.74 14.93
C ARG A 291 12.80 -10.79 15.75
N VAL A 292 12.34 -9.67 15.18
CA VAL A 292 11.51 -8.66 15.88
C VAL A 292 10.13 -9.20 16.29
N VAL A 293 9.63 -10.25 15.63
CA VAL A 293 8.38 -10.96 15.97
C VAL A 293 8.60 -12.38 16.50
N ASN A 294 9.86 -12.78 16.75
CA ASN A 294 10.25 -14.13 17.13
C ASN A 294 9.82 -15.22 16.14
N ALA A 295 9.74 -14.92 14.83
CA ALA A 295 9.51 -15.93 13.81
C ALA A 295 10.75 -16.84 13.65
N PRO A 296 10.62 -18.18 13.66
CA PRO A 296 11.75 -19.07 13.40
C PRO A 296 12.23 -18.91 11.96
N ILE A 297 13.54 -19.09 11.77
CA ILE A 297 14.21 -18.93 10.49
C ILE A 297 14.87 -20.27 10.12
N PHE A 298 14.53 -20.78 8.95
CA PHE A 298 15.08 -22.01 8.40
C PHE A 298 15.90 -21.70 7.14
N HIS A 299 17.22 -21.71 7.27
CA HIS A 299 18.15 -21.57 6.16
C HIS A 299 18.32 -22.92 5.48
N VAL A 300 18.24 -22.97 4.17
CA VAL A 300 18.36 -24.22 3.41
C VAL A 300 19.10 -24.02 2.10
N ASN A 301 19.97 -24.98 1.79
CA ASN A 301 20.72 -24.99 0.54
C ASN A 301 19.79 -25.33 -0.65
N GLY A 302 19.66 -24.42 -1.61
CA GLY A 302 18.77 -24.57 -2.76
C GLY A 302 19.17 -25.69 -3.75
N ASP A 303 20.41 -26.19 -3.67
CA ASP A 303 20.87 -27.34 -4.47
C ASP A 303 20.54 -28.70 -3.82
N ASP A 304 19.86 -28.74 -2.66
CA ASP A 304 19.36 -29.96 -2.00
C ASP A 304 17.82 -30.00 -1.95
N PRO A 305 17.14 -30.65 -2.92
CA PRO A 305 15.70 -30.62 -3.00
C PRO A 305 14.96 -31.29 -1.83
N GLU A 306 15.52 -32.36 -1.26
CA GLU A 306 14.88 -33.09 -0.14
C GLU A 306 14.95 -32.27 1.15
N ALA A 307 16.08 -31.61 1.42
CA ALA A 307 16.21 -30.66 2.53
C ALA A 307 15.23 -29.48 2.40
N VAL A 308 15.07 -28.91 1.18
CA VAL A 308 14.10 -27.82 0.95
C VAL A 308 12.67 -28.28 1.17
N MET A 309 12.28 -29.48 0.72
CA MET A 309 10.92 -29.98 0.96
C MET A 309 10.65 -30.18 2.46
N HIS A 310 11.63 -30.68 3.23
CA HIS A 310 11.48 -30.87 4.67
C HIS A 310 11.25 -29.54 5.38
N VAL A 311 12.08 -28.53 5.10
CA VAL A 311 11.92 -27.17 5.64
C VAL A 311 10.55 -26.57 5.28
N CYS A 312 10.10 -26.74 4.02
CA CYS A 312 8.79 -26.24 3.58
C CYS A 312 7.62 -26.89 4.30
N LYS A 313 7.68 -28.21 4.50
CA LYS A 313 6.71 -28.96 5.30
C LYS A 313 6.69 -28.47 6.75
N VAL A 314 7.85 -28.35 7.39
CA VAL A 314 7.95 -27.87 8.78
C VAL A 314 7.45 -26.44 8.94
N ALA A 315 7.70 -25.55 7.98
CA ALA A 315 7.17 -24.18 7.98
C ALA A 315 5.63 -24.14 7.87
N ALA A 316 5.05 -24.95 6.98
CA ALA A 316 3.59 -25.06 6.88
C ALA A 316 2.96 -25.65 8.15
N GLU A 317 3.57 -26.68 8.73
CA GLU A 317 3.16 -27.25 10.02
C GLU A 317 3.31 -26.24 11.18
N TRP A 318 4.37 -25.42 11.20
CA TRP A 318 4.57 -24.37 12.22
C TRP A 318 3.46 -23.34 12.15
N ARG A 319 3.18 -22.79 10.97
CA ARG A 319 2.14 -21.78 10.76
C ARG A 319 0.77 -22.33 11.16
N ALA A 320 0.48 -23.59 10.82
CA ALA A 320 -0.77 -24.25 11.20
C ALA A 320 -0.88 -24.61 12.69
N THR A 321 0.24 -24.81 13.39
CA THR A 321 0.26 -25.17 14.83
C THR A 321 0.23 -23.93 15.73
N PHE A 322 1.03 -22.92 15.42
CA PHE A 322 1.28 -21.77 16.31
C PHE A 322 0.69 -20.45 15.80
N HIS A 323 0.11 -20.42 14.58
CA HIS A 323 -0.51 -19.22 14.01
C HIS A 323 0.43 -18.01 13.94
N LYS A 324 1.71 -18.27 13.64
CA LYS A 324 2.82 -17.30 13.63
C LYS A 324 3.61 -17.34 12.34
N ASP A 325 4.26 -16.22 12.03
CA ASP A 325 5.15 -16.08 10.89
C ASP A 325 6.33 -17.07 10.98
N VAL A 326 6.87 -17.46 9.83
CA VAL A 326 8.03 -18.35 9.68
C VAL A 326 8.78 -18.03 8.39
N ILE A 327 10.10 -18.08 8.45
CA ILE A 327 10.97 -17.71 7.32
C ILE A 327 11.68 -18.94 6.75
N ILE A 328 11.61 -19.09 5.44
CA ILE A 328 12.39 -20.05 4.65
C ILE A 328 13.42 -19.24 3.85
N ASP A 329 14.70 -19.34 4.22
CA ASP A 329 15.82 -18.72 3.51
C ASP A 329 16.43 -19.71 2.52
N ILE A 330 16.06 -19.61 1.24
CA ILE A 330 16.57 -20.50 0.18
C ILE A 330 17.89 -19.92 -0.35
N VAL A 331 18.99 -20.35 0.29
CA VAL A 331 20.35 -19.95 -0.07
C VAL A 331 20.71 -20.59 -1.41
N SER A 332 20.82 -19.73 -2.43
CA SER A 332 20.81 -20.08 -3.85
C SER A 332 21.73 -19.14 -4.64
N TYR A 333 21.58 -19.06 -5.96
CA TYR A 333 22.33 -18.14 -6.81
C TYR A 333 21.46 -17.59 -7.95
N ARG A 334 22.03 -16.67 -8.75
CA ARG A 334 21.43 -16.16 -9.99
C ARG A 334 22.31 -16.55 -11.17
N ARG A 335 21.77 -17.32 -12.11
CA ARG A 335 22.53 -17.83 -13.27
C ARG A 335 23.02 -16.71 -14.20
N ASN A 336 22.17 -15.70 -14.41
CA ASN A 336 22.34 -14.59 -15.35
C ASN A 336 22.61 -13.27 -14.61
N GLY A 337 22.73 -12.15 -15.32
CA GLY A 337 22.72 -10.80 -14.73
C GLY A 337 21.42 -10.49 -13.98
N HIS A 338 21.26 -9.26 -13.48
CA HIS A 338 20.02 -8.91 -12.75
C HIS A 338 18.78 -9.09 -13.63
N ASN A 339 18.95 -8.82 -14.92
CA ASN A 339 18.09 -9.28 -16.00
C ASN A 339 18.98 -9.99 -17.04
N GLU A 340 18.40 -10.62 -18.04
CA GLU A 340 19.13 -11.61 -18.86
C GLU A 340 20.03 -11.00 -19.94
N ILE A 341 20.01 -9.67 -20.11
CA ILE A 341 20.91 -8.92 -21.01
C ILE A 341 22.01 -8.13 -20.24
N ASP A 342 22.07 -8.28 -18.91
CA ASP A 342 23.03 -7.64 -18.02
C ASP A 342 24.27 -8.56 -17.82
N GLU A 343 25.49 -8.01 -17.83
CA GLU A 343 26.74 -8.78 -17.66
C GLU A 343 27.29 -8.63 -16.22
N PRO A 344 27.02 -9.60 -15.33
CA PRO A 344 27.35 -9.49 -13.92
C PRO A 344 28.85 -9.65 -13.62
N MET A 345 29.67 -10.12 -14.56
CA MET A 345 31.12 -10.23 -14.34
C MET A 345 31.83 -8.89 -14.23
N PHE A 346 31.19 -7.77 -14.60
CA PHE A 346 31.74 -6.42 -14.37
C PHE A 346 31.89 -6.09 -12.87
N THR A 347 31.04 -6.67 -12.01
CA THR A 347 31.03 -6.40 -10.55
C THR A 347 31.25 -7.66 -9.70
N GLN A 348 30.80 -8.83 -10.15
CA GLN A 348 30.90 -10.11 -9.40
C GLN A 348 31.69 -11.22 -10.15
N PRO A 349 32.90 -10.97 -10.70
CA PRO A 349 33.60 -11.93 -11.57
C PRO A 349 33.90 -13.28 -10.89
N LEU A 350 34.26 -13.30 -9.60
CA LEU A 350 34.58 -14.54 -8.87
C LEU A 350 33.33 -15.38 -8.57
N MET A 351 32.21 -14.74 -8.23
CA MET A 351 30.92 -15.39 -8.00
C MET A 351 30.44 -16.04 -9.30
N TYR A 352 30.43 -15.29 -10.40
CA TYR A 352 29.93 -15.80 -11.68
C TYR A 352 30.87 -16.81 -12.34
N LYS A 353 32.19 -16.74 -12.09
CA LYS A 353 33.11 -17.84 -12.46
C LYS A 353 32.75 -19.15 -11.75
N LYS A 354 32.34 -19.12 -10.48
CA LYS A 354 31.82 -20.30 -9.76
C LYS A 354 30.47 -20.75 -10.33
N ILE A 355 29.50 -19.84 -10.45
CA ILE A 355 28.15 -20.12 -10.96
C ILE A 355 28.20 -20.78 -12.35
N ARG A 356 29.02 -20.27 -13.28
CA ARG A 356 29.20 -20.87 -14.62
C ARG A 356 29.69 -22.33 -14.56
N GLY A 357 30.39 -22.75 -13.50
CA GLY A 357 30.77 -24.15 -13.24
C GLY A 357 29.77 -24.97 -12.41
N THR A 358 28.81 -24.32 -11.72
CA THR A 358 27.78 -24.99 -10.91
C THR A 358 26.75 -25.69 -11.81
N LYS A 359 26.53 -26.99 -11.59
CA LYS A 359 25.47 -27.76 -12.26
C LYS A 359 24.07 -27.30 -11.81
N PRO A 360 23.04 -27.31 -12.67
CA PRO A 360 21.66 -27.05 -12.25
C PRO A 360 21.17 -28.05 -11.21
N ALA A 361 20.36 -27.61 -10.24
CA ALA A 361 19.77 -28.46 -9.20
C ALA A 361 18.98 -29.65 -9.77
N LEU A 362 18.32 -29.47 -10.93
CA LEU A 362 17.63 -30.56 -11.63
C LEU A 362 18.58 -31.70 -12.02
N ASP A 363 19.78 -31.38 -12.52
CA ASP A 363 20.72 -32.40 -12.96
C ASP A 363 21.46 -33.01 -11.75
N ILE A 364 21.68 -32.26 -10.67
CA ILE A 364 22.17 -32.81 -9.39
C ILE A 364 21.19 -33.89 -8.91
N TYR A 365 19.91 -33.54 -8.79
CA TYR A 365 18.89 -34.42 -8.24
C TYR A 365 18.54 -35.60 -9.16
N ALA A 366 18.48 -35.39 -10.47
CA ALA A 366 18.28 -36.50 -11.42
C ALA A 366 19.41 -37.54 -11.33
N ASN A 367 20.67 -37.12 -11.21
CA ASN A 367 21.80 -38.04 -11.05
C ASN A 367 21.76 -38.77 -9.70
N GLN A 368 21.33 -38.11 -8.61
CA GLN A 368 21.10 -38.77 -7.33
C GLN A 368 20.04 -39.88 -7.46
N LEU A 369 18.87 -39.57 -8.01
CA LEU A 369 17.77 -40.54 -8.15
C LEU A 369 18.10 -41.70 -9.10
N ILE A 370 18.96 -41.49 -10.10
CA ILE A 370 19.51 -42.58 -10.93
C ILE A 370 20.47 -43.46 -10.12
N GLY A 371 21.37 -42.86 -9.32
CA GLY A 371 22.27 -43.59 -8.43
C GLY A 371 21.56 -44.40 -7.34
N GLU A 372 20.41 -43.91 -6.87
CA GLU A 372 19.52 -44.60 -5.93
C GLU A 372 18.62 -45.67 -6.60
N GLY A 373 18.58 -45.75 -7.92
CA GLY A 373 17.69 -46.67 -8.67
C GLY A 373 16.20 -46.27 -8.64
N VAL A 374 15.89 -45.01 -8.29
CA VAL A 374 14.52 -44.49 -8.21
C VAL A 374 13.97 -44.12 -9.60
N VAL A 375 14.83 -43.69 -10.53
CA VAL A 375 14.48 -43.41 -11.93
C VAL A 375 15.60 -43.83 -12.89
N THR A 376 15.25 -44.04 -14.14
CA THR A 376 16.17 -44.25 -15.27
C THR A 376 16.48 -42.94 -16.00
N ALA A 377 17.54 -42.92 -16.81
CA ALA A 377 17.88 -41.76 -17.64
C ALA A 377 16.78 -41.47 -18.69
N GLU A 378 16.16 -42.52 -19.21
CA GLU A 378 15.05 -42.49 -20.16
C GLU A 378 13.79 -41.86 -19.54
N GLU A 379 13.48 -42.17 -18.28
CA GLU A 379 12.37 -41.54 -17.54
C GLU A 379 12.64 -40.04 -17.30
N VAL A 380 13.85 -39.67 -16.87
CA VAL A 380 14.23 -38.25 -16.70
C VAL A 380 14.07 -37.49 -18.02
N LYS A 381 14.53 -38.06 -19.14
CA LYS A 381 14.35 -37.49 -20.47
C LYS A 381 12.88 -37.36 -20.85
N SER A 382 12.08 -38.41 -20.66
CA SER A 382 10.64 -38.42 -20.96
C SER A 382 9.88 -37.32 -20.21
N VAL A 383 10.22 -37.06 -18.94
CA VAL A 383 9.61 -35.97 -18.16
C VAL A 383 10.01 -34.58 -18.68
N LYS A 384 11.27 -34.40 -19.14
CA LYS A 384 11.75 -33.17 -19.80
C LYS A 384 11.00 -32.95 -21.13
N ASP A 385 11.04 -33.92 -22.04
CA ASP A 385 10.44 -33.86 -23.38
C ASP A 385 8.92 -33.59 -23.33
N LYS A 386 8.21 -34.21 -22.36
CA LYS A 386 6.77 -34.00 -22.15
C LYS A 386 6.42 -32.57 -21.76
N TYR A 387 7.28 -31.85 -21.06
CA TYR A 387 7.01 -30.48 -20.67
C TYR A 387 7.38 -29.47 -21.76
N GLU A 388 8.48 -29.69 -22.48
CA GLU A 388 8.82 -28.92 -23.70
C GLU A 388 7.64 -28.94 -24.69
N LYS A 389 7.04 -30.11 -24.93
CA LYS A 389 5.85 -30.25 -25.80
C LYS A 389 4.66 -29.38 -25.34
N ILE A 390 4.36 -29.35 -24.04
CA ILE A 390 3.27 -28.52 -23.48
C ILE A 390 3.57 -27.02 -23.71
N CYS A 391 4.83 -26.60 -23.57
CA CYS A 391 5.23 -25.22 -23.82
C CYS A 391 5.15 -24.87 -25.32
N GLU A 392 5.58 -25.76 -26.22
CA GLU A 392 5.49 -25.55 -27.67
C GLU A 392 4.03 -25.46 -28.14
N GLU A 393 3.16 -26.37 -27.70
CA GLU A 393 1.71 -26.34 -28.02
C GLU A 393 1.05 -25.02 -27.57
N ALA A 394 1.37 -24.53 -26.37
CA ALA A 394 0.86 -23.26 -25.86
C ALA A 394 1.49 -22.03 -26.54
N PHE A 395 2.71 -22.13 -27.05
CA PHE A 395 3.37 -21.08 -27.82
C PHE A 395 2.75 -20.93 -29.21
N GLU A 396 2.46 -22.03 -29.90
CA GLU A 396 1.70 -21.98 -31.16
C GLU A 396 0.28 -21.44 -30.94
N GLN A 397 -0.39 -21.79 -29.83
CA GLN A 397 -1.66 -21.16 -29.46
C GLN A 397 -1.54 -19.65 -29.25
N ALA A 398 -0.50 -19.19 -28.54
CA ALA A 398 -0.30 -17.76 -28.25
C ALA A 398 -0.13 -16.89 -29.51
N LYS A 399 0.41 -17.45 -30.61
CA LYS A 399 0.51 -16.77 -31.92
C LYS A 399 -0.84 -16.54 -32.60
N THR A 400 -1.90 -17.24 -32.18
CA THR A 400 -3.25 -17.07 -32.74
C THR A 400 -4.05 -15.96 -32.05
N GLU A 401 -3.59 -15.48 -30.89
CA GLU A 401 -4.18 -14.34 -30.20
C GLU A 401 -3.83 -13.04 -30.93
N THR A 402 -4.81 -12.14 -31.06
CA THR A 402 -4.66 -10.84 -31.72
C THR A 402 -4.63 -9.66 -30.76
N HIS A 403 -5.08 -9.86 -29.52
CA HIS A 403 -5.18 -8.82 -28.48
C HIS A 403 -4.85 -9.40 -27.11
N ILE A 404 -4.37 -8.56 -26.18
CA ILE A 404 -4.34 -8.88 -24.75
C ILE A 404 -5.63 -8.44 -24.05
N LYS A 405 -5.87 -8.98 -22.85
CA LYS A 405 -7.00 -8.63 -21.99
C LYS A 405 -6.46 -8.42 -20.57
N TYR A 406 -6.56 -7.21 -20.03
CA TYR A 406 -6.12 -6.89 -18.68
C TYR A 406 -6.97 -7.59 -17.62
N LYS A 407 -8.27 -7.80 -17.89
CA LYS A 407 -9.16 -8.54 -16.97
C LYS A 407 -8.71 -9.99 -16.69
N ASP A 408 -7.94 -10.60 -17.58
CA ASP A 408 -7.38 -11.95 -17.39
C ASP A 408 -6.32 -12.00 -16.26
N TRP A 409 -5.93 -10.84 -15.72
CA TRP A 409 -4.92 -10.67 -14.67
C TRP A 409 -5.50 -10.12 -13.35
N ILE A 410 -6.83 -10.04 -13.23
CA ILE A 410 -7.50 -9.65 -12.00
C ILE A 410 -7.21 -10.67 -10.89
N ASP A 411 -6.80 -10.16 -9.73
CA ASP A 411 -6.40 -10.92 -8.54
C ASP A 411 -7.51 -11.01 -7.49
N SER A 412 -8.50 -10.11 -7.54
CA SER A 412 -9.70 -10.07 -6.68
C SER A 412 -10.97 -9.97 -7.55
N PRO A 413 -11.51 -11.06 -8.10
CA PRO A 413 -12.75 -11.00 -8.87
C PRO A 413 -13.93 -10.66 -7.96
N TRP A 414 -14.72 -9.66 -8.35
CA TRP A 414 -15.95 -9.27 -7.66
C TRP A 414 -17.19 -9.87 -8.35
N SER A 415 -17.26 -11.21 -8.36
CA SER A 415 -18.38 -11.97 -8.95
C SER A 415 -19.73 -11.47 -8.43
N GLY A 416 -20.72 -11.29 -9.31
CA GLY A 416 -22.03 -10.75 -8.95
C GLY A 416 -22.10 -9.23 -8.69
N PHE A 417 -20.99 -8.54 -8.39
CA PHE A 417 -21.07 -7.12 -7.98
C PHE A 417 -21.52 -6.17 -9.09
N PHE A 418 -21.13 -6.45 -10.34
CA PHE A 418 -21.48 -5.63 -11.51
C PHE A 418 -22.76 -6.10 -12.21
N GLU A 419 -23.33 -7.25 -11.81
CA GLU A 419 -24.49 -7.85 -12.45
C GLU A 419 -25.77 -7.09 -12.07
N GLY A 420 -26.61 -6.75 -13.06
CA GLY A 420 -27.87 -6.05 -12.85
C GLY A 420 -27.77 -4.58 -12.40
N LYS A 421 -26.56 -3.99 -12.39
CA LYS A 421 -26.35 -2.57 -12.08
C LYS A 421 -26.19 -1.74 -13.34
N ASP A 422 -26.84 -0.58 -13.35
CA ASP A 422 -26.59 0.48 -14.31
C ASP A 422 -25.35 1.29 -13.84
N PRO A 423 -24.24 1.33 -14.61
CA PRO A 423 -23.05 2.08 -14.22
C PRO A 423 -23.26 3.60 -14.18
N LEU A 424 -24.34 4.09 -14.79
CA LEU A 424 -24.71 5.51 -14.89
C LEU A 424 -25.79 5.91 -13.86
N LYS A 425 -26.07 5.05 -12.86
CA LYS A 425 -27.06 5.34 -11.81
C LYS A 425 -26.50 5.12 -10.41
N VAL A 426 -26.63 6.15 -9.57
CA VAL A 426 -26.25 6.10 -8.15
C VAL A 426 -27.50 5.82 -7.30
N ALA A 427 -27.37 5.00 -6.26
CA ALA A 427 -28.46 4.82 -5.30
C ALA A 427 -28.64 6.09 -4.41
N PRO A 428 -29.86 6.38 -3.92
CA PRO A 428 -30.08 7.49 -2.99
C PRO A 428 -29.19 7.38 -1.74
N THR A 429 -28.73 8.52 -1.22
CA THR A 429 -27.85 8.58 -0.04
C THR A 429 -28.50 9.19 1.20
N GLY A 430 -29.69 9.79 1.08
CA GLY A 430 -30.53 10.11 2.24
C GLY A 430 -31.04 8.85 2.97
N VAL A 431 -31.64 9.04 4.14
CA VAL A 431 -32.30 7.99 4.94
C VAL A 431 -33.55 8.51 5.65
N ILE A 432 -34.49 7.63 6.00
CA ILE A 432 -35.65 7.99 6.85
C ILE A 432 -35.19 8.58 8.21
N GLU A 433 -35.91 9.61 8.70
CA GLU A 433 -35.51 10.39 9.88
C GLU A 433 -35.38 9.51 11.14
N GLU A 434 -36.23 8.48 11.29
CA GLU A 434 -36.20 7.53 12.41
C GLU A 434 -34.86 6.78 12.50
N THR A 435 -34.17 6.57 11.38
CA THR A 435 -32.83 5.96 11.36
C THR A 435 -31.80 6.89 12.01
N LEU A 436 -31.83 8.19 11.67
CA LEU A 436 -30.98 9.21 12.28
C LEU A 436 -31.24 9.32 13.79
N VAL A 437 -32.52 9.42 14.18
CA VAL A 437 -32.96 9.51 15.58
C VAL A 437 -32.52 8.27 16.37
N HIS A 438 -32.68 7.06 15.83
CA HIS A 438 -32.28 5.82 16.50
C HIS A 438 -30.76 5.75 16.74
N ILE A 439 -29.96 5.97 15.68
CA ILE A 439 -28.50 5.91 15.76
C ILE A 439 -27.98 6.97 16.72
N GLY A 440 -28.46 8.20 16.59
CA GLY A 440 -28.09 9.31 17.46
C GLY A 440 -28.41 9.05 18.93
N ASN A 441 -29.58 8.48 19.24
CA ASN A 441 -29.94 8.14 20.63
C ASN A 441 -29.01 7.05 21.19
N ARG A 442 -28.72 5.99 20.43
CA ARG A 442 -27.77 4.93 20.83
C ARG A 442 -26.35 5.48 21.05
N PHE A 443 -25.87 6.31 20.14
CA PHE A 443 -24.53 6.87 20.14
C PHE A 443 -24.31 7.99 21.17
N SER A 444 -25.40 8.62 21.63
CA SER A 444 -25.42 9.64 22.69
C SER A 444 -25.76 9.07 24.07
N SER A 445 -25.93 7.76 24.19
CA SER A 445 -26.24 7.09 25.45
C SER A 445 -25.01 6.44 26.08
N PRO A 446 -24.94 6.33 27.43
CA PRO A 446 -23.99 5.44 28.09
C PRO A 446 -24.32 3.96 27.78
N PRO A 447 -23.42 3.00 28.07
CA PRO A 447 -23.70 1.58 27.90
C PRO A 447 -24.96 1.14 28.67
N PRO A 448 -25.73 0.14 28.20
CA PRO A 448 -26.97 -0.29 28.84
C PRO A 448 -26.82 -0.67 30.32
N ASN A 449 -25.66 -1.18 30.73
CA ASN A 449 -25.29 -1.48 32.12
C ASN A 449 -24.48 -0.34 32.79
N ALA A 450 -24.83 0.93 32.53
CA ALA A 450 -24.11 2.12 33.01
C ALA A 450 -23.89 2.20 34.54
N ALA A 451 -24.71 1.51 35.34
CA ALA A 451 -24.52 1.45 36.80
C ALA A 451 -23.27 0.65 37.20
N GLU A 452 -22.89 -0.34 36.39
CA GLU A 452 -21.66 -1.11 36.53
C GLU A 452 -20.54 -0.50 35.68
N PHE A 453 -20.85 0.00 34.48
CA PHE A 453 -19.87 0.58 33.56
C PHE A 453 -19.46 2.01 33.98
N VAL A 454 -18.36 2.16 34.71
CA VAL A 454 -17.87 3.47 35.16
C VAL A 454 -17.25 4.25 33.99
N ILE A 455 -17.94 5.28 33.49
CA ILE A 455 -17.48 6.18 32.42
C ILE A 455 -16.75 7.41 32.99
N HIS A 456 -15.74 7.92 32.28
CA HIS A 456 -15.11 9.20 32.59
C HIS A 456 -16.13 10.38 32.57
N LYS A 457 -16.16 11.20 33.63
CA LYS A 457 -17.09 12.35 33.76
C LYS A 457 -17.03 13.34 32.59
N GLY A 458 -15.89 13.45 31.90
CA GLY A 458 -15.75 14.24 30.69
C GLY A 458 -16.62 13.73 29.53
N LEU A 459 -16.72 12.40 29.35
CA LEU A 459 -17.51 11.79 28.28
C LEU A 459 -19.01 11.90 28.55
N LEU A 460 -19.46 11.86 29.81
CA LEU A 460 -20.87 12.11 30.15
C LEU A 460 -21.36 13.47 29.63
N ARG A 461 -20.51 14.51 29.65
CA ARG A 461 -20.81 15.82 29.05
C ARG A 461 -20.86 15.78 27.52
N VAL A 462 -20.00 15.01 26.87
CA VAL A 462 -20.02 14.81 25.41
C VAL A 462 -21.30 14.09 24.98
N LEU A 463 -21.69 13.03 25.69
CA LEU A 463 -22.92 12.28 25.45
C LEU A 463 -24.17 13.16 25.64
N ALA A 464 -24.21 13.97 26.72
CA ALA A 464 -25.28 14.93 26.94
C ALA A 464 -25.39 15.98 25.83
N ALA A 465 -24.27 16.58 25.40
CA ALA A 465 -24.27 17.56 24.31
C ALA A 465 -24.71 16.97 22.96
N ARG A 466 -24.37 15.71 22.67
CA ARG A 466 -24.88 15.00 21.49
C ARG A 466 -26.41 14.79 21.56
N LYS A 467 -26.93 14.46 22.75
CA LYS A 467 -28.37 14.32 22.97
C LYS A 467 -29.12 15.64 22.80
N GLU A 468 -28.59 16.74 23.33
CA GLU A 468 -29.12 18.09 23.12
C GLU A 468 -29.17 18.48 21.63
N MET A 469 -28.12 18.19 20.86
CA MET A 469 -28.12 18.40 19.41
C MET A 469 -29.23 17.57 18.73
N LEU A 470 -29.43 16.33 19.16
CA LEU A 470 -30.47 15.43 18.67
C LEU A 470 -31.89 15.95 18.93
N GLU A 471 -32.15 16.45 20.14
CA GLU A 471 -33.42 17.07 20.54
C GLU A 471 -33.74 18.31 19.68
N ASN A 472 -32.70 19.06 19.29
CA ASN A 472 -32.79 20.20 18.38
C ASN A 472 -32.80 19.84 16.88
N LYS A 473 -32.79 18.54 16.51
CA LYS A 473 -32.62 18.05 15.12
C LYS A 473 -31.40 18.63 14.39
N THR A 474 -30.31 18.84 15.12
CA THR A 474 -29.02 19.32 14.61
C THR A 474 -27.94 18.26 14.80
N ILE A 475 -26.87 18.32 14.01
CA ILE A 475 -25.73 17.42 14.10
C ILE A 475 -24.39 18.13 13.97
N ASP A 476 -23.40 17.64 14.72
CA ASP A 476 -21.98 17.93 14.50
C ASP A 476 -21.33 16.88 13.60
N TRP A 477 -20.02 17.03 13.37
CA TRP A 477 -19.25 16.13 12.51
C TRP A 477 -19.22 14.68 13.02
N ALA A 478 -19.22 14.48 14.35
CA ALA A 478 -19.17 13.15 14.95
C ALA A 478 -20.53 12.44 14.87
N LEU A 479 -21.65 13.17 15.03
CA LEU A 479 -22.99 12.64 14.79
C LEU A 479 -23.22 12.30 13.32
N ALA A 480 -22.77 13.15 12.38
CA ALA A 480 -22.82 12.84 10.94
C ALA A 480 -22.12 11.52 10.60
N GLU A 481 -20.89 11.36 11.08
CA GLU A 481 -20.09 10.15 10.86
C GLU A 481 -20.78 8.90 11.44
N ALA A 482 -21.24 8.99 12.70
CA ALA A 482 -21.94 7.91 13.37
C ALA A 482 -23.25 7.53 12.66
N MET A 483 -24.00 8.52 12.13
CA MET A 483 -25.22 8.29 11.35
C MET A 483 -24.92 7.67 9.98
N ALA A 484 -23.84 8.09 9.31
CA ALA A 484 -23.41 7.52 8.03
C ALA A 484 -22.98 6.06 8.20
N PHE A 485 -22.14 5.77 9.20
CA PHE A 485 -21.74 4.40 9.52
C PHE A 485 -22.94 3.57 10.00
N GLY A 486 -23.73 4.08 10.95
CA GLY A 486 -24.87 3.36 11.52
C GLY A 486 -25.98 3.01 10.52
N SER A 487 -26.21 3.87 9.51
CA SER A 487 -27.16 3.59 8.43
C SER A 487 -26.64 2.53 7.46
N LEU A 488 -25.36 2.60 7.07
CA LEU A 488 -24.71 1.55 6.28
C LEU A 488 -24.71 0.19 7.01
N LEU A 489 -24.45 0.18 8.31
CA LEU A 489 -24.51 -1.03 9.14
C LEU A 489 -25.92 -1.63 9.18
N LYS A 490 -26.97 -0.80 9.21
CA LYS A 490 -28.38 -1.22 9.09
C LYS A 490 -28.70 -1.79 7.70
N GLU A 491 -28.06 -1.27 6.66
CA GLU A 491 -28.19 -1.71 5.26
C GLU A 491 -27.38 -2.98 4.94
N GLY A 492 -26.75 -3.61 5.94
CA GLY A 492 -25.95 -4.83 5.77
C GLY A 492 -24.52 -4.59 5.26
N ILE A 493 -24.04 -3.35 5.28
CA ILE A 493 -22.71 -2.96 4.80
C ILE A 493 -21.70 -2.97 5.96
N HIS A 494 -20.62 -3.76 5.82
CA HIS A 494 -19.51 -3.74 6.78
C HIS A 494 -18.80 -2.39 6.71
N VAL A 495 -18.61 -1.74 7.85
CA VAL A 495 -17.76 -0.54 7.99
C VAL A 495 -16.52 -0.88 8.82
N ARG A 496 -15.34 -0.59 8.27
CA ARG A 496 -14.02 -0.70 8.95
C ARG A 496 -13.36 0.68 9.02
N LEU A 497 -12.96 1.10 10.22
CA LEU A 497 -12.18 2.31 10.48
C LEU A 497 -10.86 1.96 11.18
N SER A 498 -9.75 2.37 10.57
CA SER A 498 -8.39 2.02 10.96
C SER A 498 -7.49 3.26 10.94
N GLY A 499 -6.50 3.31 11.83
CA GLY A 499 -5.57 4.43 11.95
C GLY A 499 -5.17 4.71 13.40
N GLN A 500 -4.31 5.71 13.60
CA GLN A 500 -3.79 6.05 14.94
C GLN A 500 -4.85 6.78 15.76
N ASP A 501 -5.09 6.33 17.00
CA ASP A 501 -6.07 6.88 17.95
C ASP A 501 -7.54 6.93 17.45
N VAL A 502 -7.89 6.29 16.33
CA VAL A 502 -9.19 6.46 15.66
C VAL A 502 -10.39 6.12 16.54
N GLU A 503 -10.25 5.20 17.50
CA GLU A 503 -11.31 4.82 18.42
C GLU A 503 -11.85 6.00 19.25
N ARG A 504 -10.93 6.89 19.68
CA ARG A 504 -11.22 8.17 20.34
C ARG A 504 -11.38 9.30 19.32
N GLY A 505 -10.64 9.21 18.21
CA GLY A 505 -10.26 10.30 17.32
C GLY A 505 -9.13 11.14 17.93
N THR A 506 -8.15 11.53 17.09
CA THR A 506 -7.03 12.42 17.47
C THR A 506 -7.52 13.61 18.29
N PHE A 507 -8.52 14.31 17.77
CA PHE A 507 -9.08 15.54 18.35
C PHE A 507 -10.10 15.30 19.47
N SER A 508 -10.26 14.04 19.94
CA SER A 508 -11.22 13.64 20.97
C SER A 508 -12.67 14.06 20.64
N HIS A 509 -13.08 13.84 19.39
CA HIS A 509 -14.42 14.14 18.89
C HIS A 509 -15.29 12.88 18.72
N ARG A 510 -14.66 11.75 18.38
CA ARG A 510 -15.34 10.56 17.84
C ARG A 510 -15.88 9.63 18.93
N HIS A 511 -15.02 9.11 19.80
CA HIS A 511 -15.42 8.22 20.91
C HIS A 511 -16.31 7.04 20.46
N HIS A 512 -15.89 6.32 19.41
CA HIS A 512 -16.56 5.08 18.96
C HIS A 512 -16.28 3.90 19.91
N VAL A 513 -15.29 4.04 20.78
CA VAL A 513 -15.02 3.15 21.92
C VAL A 513 -15.09 3.96 23.22
N LEU A 514 -15.85 3.45 24.19
CA LEU A 514 -15.90 3.94 25.57
C LEU A 514 -15.09 2.98 26.45
N HIS A 515 -14.24 3.51 27.33
CA HIS A 515 -13.39 2.71 28.22
C HIS A 515 -13.88 2.78 29.67
N HIS A 516 -13.93 1.62 30.32
CA HIS A 516 -14.24 1.52 31.74
C HIS A 516 -13.12 2.13 32.59
N GLN A 517 -13.45 2.97 33.57
CA GLN A 517 -12.44 3.70 34.35
C GLN A 517 -11.76 2.86 35.44
N THR A 518 -12.37 1.75 35.87
CA THR A 518 -11.88 0.92 36.99
C THR A 518 -11.68 -0.56 36.64
N VAL A 519 -11.80 -0.94 35.37
CA VAL A 519 -11.63 -2.33 34.90
C VAL A 519 -10.82 -2.30 33.60
N ASP A 520 -9.66 -2.94 33.59
CA ASP A 520 -8.78 -2.95 32.41
C ASP A 520 -9.44 -3.68 31.23
N LYS A 521 -9.16 -3.21 30.00
CA LYS A 521 -9.68 -3.71 28.71
C LYS A 521 -11.20 -3.78 28.54
N ALA A 522 -11.99 -3.51 29.59
CA ALA A 522 -13.44 -3.40 29.49
C ALA A 522 -13.83 -2.17 28.68
N THR A 523 -14.41 -2.42 27.51
CA THR A 523 -14.81 -1.39 26.54
C THR A 523 -16.25 -1.60 26.09
N TYR A 524 -16.90 -0.53 25.65
CA TYR A 524 -18.21 -0.57 24.99
C TYR A 524 -18.15 0.19 23.67
N ARG A 525 -18.70 -0.39 22.61
CA ARG A 525 -18.65 0.16 21.25
C ARG A 525 -20.09 0.42 20.76
N PRO A 526 -20.64 1.65 20.90
CA PRO A 526 -22.06 1.89 20.63
C PRO A 526 -22.50 1.50 19.21
N LEU A 527 -21.64 1.70 18.21
CA LEU A 527 -21.93 1.37 16.81
C LEU A 527 -21.95 -0.15 16.52
N CYS A 528 -21.44 -1.00 17.43
CA CYS A 528 -21.58 -2.46 17.35
C CYS A 528 -22.92 -2.97 17.93
N HIS A 529 -23.76 -2.09 18.47
CA HIS A 529 -24.96 -2.45 19.25
C HIS A 529 -26.17 -1.56 18.90
N LEU A 530 -26.27 -1.13 17.64
CA LEU A 530 -27.38 -0.32 17.12
C LEU A 530 -28.63 -1.17 16.87
N TYR A 531 -28.47 -2.29 16.15
CA TYR A 531 -29.55 -3.18 15.71
C TYR A 531 -29.19 -4.66 15.97
N PRO A 532 -30.16 -5.58 16.13
CA PRO A 532 -29.87 -7.01 16.32
C PRO A 532 -29.26 -7.70 15.09
N ASP A 533 -29.56 -7.17 13.91
CA ASP A 533 -29.30 -7.74 12.58
C ASP A 533 -28.33 -6.89 11.72
N GLN A 534 -27.68 -5.90 12.33
CA GLN A 534 -26.71 -5.04 11.63
C GLN A 534 -25.52 -5.84 11.10
N ALA A 535 -24.89 -5.31 10.05
CA ALA A 535 -23.55 -5.71 9.68
C ALA A 535 -22.53 -5.41 10.81
N PRO A 536 -21.39 -6.12 10.83
CA PRO A 536 -20.32 -5.83 11.76
C PRO A 536 -19.77 -4.41 11.59
N TYR A 537 -19.31 -3.81 12.69
CA TYR A 537 -18.51 -2.60 12.68
C TYR A 537 -17.13 -2.91 13.27
N THR A 538 -16.08 -2.62 12.51
CA THR A 538 -14.69 -2.79 12.93
C THR A 538 -14.09 -1.41 13.16
N VAL A 539 -13.69 -1.11 14.40
CA VAL A 539 -12.85 0.06 14.72
C VAL A 539 -11.66 -0.40 15.51
N CYS A 540 -10.47 0.03 15.09
CA CYS A 540 -9.21 -0.43 15.66
C CYS A 540 -8.13 0.63 15.55
N ASN A 541 -7.52 0.98 16.68
CA ASN A 541 -6.29 1.77 16.68
C ASN A 541 -5.17 0.97 15.97
N SER A 542 -4.45 1.61 15.05
CA SER A 542 -3.30 1.02 14.37
C SER A 542 -2.03 1.11 15.21
N SER A 543 -0.99 0.38 14.80
CA SER A 543 0.39 0.72 15.17
C SER A 543 0.78 2.09 14.61
N LEU A 544 1.90 2.64 15.09
CA LEU A 544 2.49 3.89 14.61
C LEU A 544 3.25 3.68 13.28
N SER A 545 2.49 3.34 12.24
CA SER A 545 2.93 3.06 10.87
C SER A 545 1.85 3.56 9.92
N GLU A 546 2.23 4.23 8.84
CA GLU A 546 1.31 4.56 7.75
C GLU A 546 1.57 3.73 6.49
N PHE A 547 2.83 3.38 6.16
CA PHE A 547 3.15 2.62 4.95
C PHE A 547 2.58 1.19 5.06
N GLY A 548 2.90 0.48 6.14
CA GLY A 548 2.30 -0.82 6.45
C GLY A 548 0.79 -0.76 6.59
N VAL A 549 0.25 0.21 7.35
CA VAL A 549 -1.20 0.26 7.65
C VAL A 549 -2.04 0.69 6.44
N LEU A 550 -1.64 1.71 5.66
CA LEU A 550 -2.38 2.12 4.46
C LEU A 550 -2.35 1.03 3.39
N GLY A 551 -1.22 0.32 3.24
CA GLY A 551 -1.14 -0.86 2.38
C GLY A 551 -2.11 -1.95 2.82
N PHE A 552 -2.24 -2.18 4.13
CA PHE A 552 -3.17 -3.15 4.70
C PHE A 552 -4.64 -2.77 4.42
N GLU A 553 -5.06 -1.54 4.72
CA GLU A 553 -6.45 -1.12 4.47
C GLU A 553 -6.80 -1.09 2.99
N LEU A 554 -5.84 -0.75 2.12
CA LEU A 554 -5.99 -0.91 0.68
C LEU A 554 -6.25 -2.37 0.30
N GLY A 555 -5.43 -3.30 0.78
CA GLY A 555 -5.62 -4.73 0.55
C GLY A 555 -6.98 -5.24 1.02
N TYR A 556 -7.43 -4.75 2.19
CA TYR A 556 -8.75 -5.06 2.74
C TYR A 556 -9.87 -4.58 1.82
N SER A 557 -9.77 -3.35 1.32
CA SER A 557 -10.76 -2.74 0.40
C SER A 557 -10.88 -3.43 -0.97
N MET A 558 -9.87 -4.21 -1.38
CA MET A 558 -9.89 -4.96 -2.64
C MET A 558 -10.69 -6.27 -2.55
N THR A 559 -10.98 -6.79 -1.37
CA THR A 559 -11.62 -8.11 -1.20
C THR A 559 -13.14 -8.06 -1.33
N ASN A 560 -13.81 -7.07 -0.73
CA ASN A 560 -15.27 -6.96 -0.78
C ASN A 560 -15.69 -5.52 -1.17
N PRO A 561 -16.36 -5.33 -2.32
CA PRO A 561 -16.82 -4.00 -2.74
C PRO A 561 -18.03 -3.49 -1.95
N ASN A 562 -18.72 -4.34 -1.19
CA ASN A 562 -19.87 -3.96 -0.38
C ASN A 562 -19.46 -3.61 1.07
N ALA A 563 -18.31 -2.96 1.22
CA ALA A 563 -17.75 -2.54 2.51
C ALA A 563 -17.18 -1.13 2.42
N LEU A 564 -17.37 -0.35 3.48
CA LEU A 564 -16.73 0.95 3.64
C LEU A 564 -15.45 0.74 4.45
N VAL A 565 -14.29 0.91 3.79
CA VAL A 565 -12.98 0.76 4.43
C VAL A 565 -12.33 2.13 4.51
N CYS A 566 -12.13 2.63 5.73
CA CYS A 566 -11.58 3.95 6.04
C CYS A 566 -10.23 3.81 6.73
N TRP A 567 -9.23 4.51 6.20
CA TRP A 567 -7.96 4.78 6.88
C TRP A 567 -7.91 6.27 7.27
N GLU A 568 -7.59 6.57 8.53
CA GLU A 568 -7.41 7.95 9.03
C GLU A 568 -5.95 8.20 9.45
N ALA A 569 -5.36 9.25 8.87
CA ALA A 569 -4.07 9.77 9.31
C ALA A 569 -4.26 10.60 10.60
N GLN A 570 -3.34 10.52 11.56
CA GLN A 570 -3.47 11.28 12.82
C GLN A 570 -3.55 12.80 12.56
N PHE A 571 -2.71 13.28 11.64
CA PHE A 571 -2.84 14.53 10.90
C PHE A 571 -2.66 14.22 9.41
N GLY A 572 -3.32 14.96 8.53
CA GLY A 572 -3.26 14.72 7.09
C GLY A 572 -1.84 14.83 6.54
N ASP A 573 -1.00 15.67 7.15
CA ASP A 573 0.41 15.90 6.82
C ASP A 573 1.24 14.60 6.75
N PHE A 574 0.91 13.58 7.55
CA PHE A 574 1.65 12.32 7.66
C PHE A 574 1.36 11.30 6.55
N ASN A 575 0.44 11.58 5.62
CA ASN A 575 0.17 10.65 4.49
C ASN A 575 1.40 10.38 3.61
N ASN A 576 2.38 11.29 3.63
CA ASN A 576 3.59 11.26 2.83
C ASN A 576 4.55 10.09 3.18
N THR A 577 4.46 9.49 4.36
CA THR A 577 5.24 8.28 4.71
C THR A 577 4.72 7.05 3.96
N ALA A 578 3.44 7.04 3.59
CA ALA A 578 2.79 6.00 2.78
C ALA A 578 2.73 6.33 1.27
N GLN A 579 3.50 7.33 0.78
CA GLN A 579 3.42 7.81 -0.61
C GLN A 579 3.55 6.71 -1.65
N CYS A 580 4.37 5.68 -1.41
CA CYS A 580 4.50 4.54 -2.32
C CYS A 580 3.17 3.77 -2.53
N ILE A 581 2.32 3.67 -1.51
CA ILE A 581 1.00 3.05 -1.63
C ILE A 581 0.06 3.97 -2.41
N ILE A 582 0.08 5.28 -2.08
CA ILE A 582 -0.73 6.31 -2.74
C ILE A 582 -0.44 6.36 -4.25
N ASP A 583 0.83 6.50 -4.63
CA ASP A 583 1.27 6.59 -6.01
C ASP A 583 1.01 5.27 -6.75
N GLN A 584 1.53 4.17 -6.21
CA GLN A 584 1.68 2.95 -6.99
C GLN A 584 0.53 1.97 -6.86
N PHE A 585 -0.45 2.23 -6.01
CA PHE A 585 -1.66 1.42 -5.96
C PHE A 585 -2.95 2.26 -5.92
N VAL A 586 -3.06 3.25 -5.02
CA VAL A 586 -4.32 3.99 -4.85
C VAL A 586 -4.63 4.85 -6.09
N SER A 587 -3.65 5.60 -6.61
CA SER A 587 -3.85 6.50 -7.76
C SER A 587 -3.95 5.78 -9.10
N SER A 588 -3.29 4.62 -9.23
CA SER A 588 -2.96 4.01 -10.52
C SER A 588 -3.32 2.53 -10.64
N GLY A 589 -3.80 1.88 -9.58
CA GLY A 589 -4.13 0.45 -9.56
C GLY A 589 -5.28 0.07 -10.50
N GLN A 590 -6.28 0.94 -10.68
CA GLN A 590 -7.33 0.71 -11.67
C GLN A 590 -6.78 0.80 -13.10
N ALA A 591 -5.97 1.80 -13.42
CA ALA A 591 -5.41 1.97 -14.77
C ALA A 591 -4.48 0.80 -15.14
N LYS A 592 -3.57 0.40 -14.24
CA LYS A 592 -2.56 -0.63 -14.51
C LYS A 592 -3.08 -2.06 -14.49
N TRP A 593 -4.03 -2.36 -13.58
CA TRP A 593 -4.41 -3.74 -13.24
C TRP A 593 -5.93 -3.97 -13.21
N VAL A 594 -6.73 -3.02 -13.72
CA VAL A 594 -8.22 -3.02 -13.66
C VAL A 594 -8.75 -3.15 -12.22
N ARG A 595 -7.92 -2.81 -11.23
CA ARG A 595 -8.21 -3.02 -9.80
C ARG A 595 -8.91 -1.81 -9.20
N GLN A 596 -10.25 -1.83 -9.21
CA GLN A 596 -11.06 -0.90 -8.40
C GLN A 596 -10.86 -1.14 -6.89
N SER A 597 -10.92 -0.06 -6.11
CA SER A 597 -10.87 -0.04 -4.63
C SER A 597 -11.86 1.01 -4.14
N GLY A 598 -12.51 0.75 -3.00
CA GLY A 598 -13.42 1.70 -2.32
C GLY A 598 -12.79 2.44 -1.14
N LEU A 599 -11.46 2.37 -0.99
CA LEU A 599 -10.73 2.91 0.16
C LEU A 599 -11.00 4.41 0.37
N VAL A 600 -11.34 4.79 1.59
CA VAL A 600 -11.48 6.17 2.03
C VAL A 600 -10.26 6.58 2.85
N MET A 601 -9.59 7.66 2.45
CA MET A 601 -8.49 8.27 3.19
C MET A 601 -8.99 9.54 3.88
N LEU A 602 -9.05 9.52 5.20
CA LEU A 602 -9.44 10.64 6.05
C LEU A 602 -8.17 11.39 6.48
N LEU A 603 -8.00 12.62 5.99
CA LEU A 603 -6.77 13.40 6.13
C LEU A 603 -7.04 14.73 6.86
N PRO A 604 -6.79 14.82 8.18
CA PRO A 604 -7.04 16.05 8.93
C PRO A 604 -6.25 17.25 8.40
N HIS A 605 -6.96 18.26 7.91
CA HIS A 605 -6.41 19.42 7.18
C HIS A 605 -6.92 20.73 7.80
N GLY A 606 -6.09 21.78 7.75
CA GLY A 606 -6.52 23.14 8.10
C GLY A 606 -5.39 24.03 8.61
N MET A 607 -5.27 25.23 8.06
CA MET A 607 -4.26 26.21 8.45
C MET A 607 -4.67 26.94 9.74
N GLU A 608 -4.32 26.37 10.90
CA GLU A 608 -4.80 26.83 12.22
C GLU A 608 -3.67 27.38 13.13
N GLY A 609 -2.49 27.65 12.54
CA GLY A 609 -1.32 28.17 13.26
C GLY A 609 -0.61 27.13 14.13
N MET A 610 -0.70 25.85 13.78
CA MET A 610 -0.07 24.72 14.48
C MET A 610 1.33 24.36 13.95
N GLY A 611 1.88 25.11 12.99
CA GLY A 611 3.15 24.81 12.33
C GLY A 611 3.00 23.90 11.11
N PRO A 612 4.12 23.62 10.40
CA PRO A 612 4.08 23.01 9.07
C PRO A 612 3.52 21.59 9.03
N GLU A 613 3.81 20.75 10.02
CA GLU A 613 3.49 19.32 10.05
C GLU A 613 2.11 19.00 10.67
N HIS A 614 1.27 20.02 10.89
CA HIS A 614 -0.06 19.89 11.50
C HIS A 614 -1.12 20.75 10.79
N SER A 615 -0.89 21.08 9.52
CA SER A 615 -1.68 22.08 8.78
C SER A 615 -2.15 21.63 7.40
N SER A 616 -1.37 20.83 6.67
CA SER A 616 -1.66 20.50 5.27
C SER A 616 -1.46 19.02 4.94
N ALA A 617 -2.58 18.38 4.60
CA ALA A 617 -2.60 17.09 3.89
C ALA A 617 -1.95 17.10 2.50
N ARG A 618 -1.43 18.24 2.01
CA ARG A 618 -0.83 18.41 0.68
C ARG A 618 -1.76 18.03 -0.46
N VAL A 619 -2.97 18.58 -0.43
CA VAL A 619 -4.01 18.33 -1.44
C VAL A 619 -3.55 18.63 -2.86
N GLU A 620 -2.60 19.57 -3.05
CA GLU A 620 -1.97 19.85 -4.34
C GLU A 620 -1.37 18.60 -5.00
N ARG A 621 -0.85 17.64 -4.21
CA ARG A 621 -0.24 16.40 -4.72
C ARG A 621 -1.31 15.40 -5.19
N PHE A 622 -2.38 15.24 -4.41
CA PHE A 622 -3.50 14.39 -4.82
C PHE A 622 -4.18 14.94 -6.09
N LEU A 623 -4.33 16.26 -6.18
CA LEU A 623 -4.89 16.94 -7.35
C LEU A 623 -3.98 16.89 -8.58
N GLN A 624 -2.66 16.97 -8.41
CA GLN A 624 -1.69 16.76 -9.50
C GLN A 624 -1.77 15.35 -10.10
N MET A 625 -2.17 14.36 -9.30
CA MET A 625 -2.29 12.96 -9.69
C MET A 625 -3.72 12.54 -10.10
N CYS A 626 -4.66 13.48 -10.19
CA CYS A 626 -5.99 13.24 -10.75
C CYS A 626 -5.92 13.05 -12.28
N SER A 627 -6.57 12.02 -12.80
CA SER A 627 -6.76 11.81 -14.25
C SER A 627 -7.90 12.67 -14.81
N ASP A 628 -7.85 13.97 -14.57
CA ASP A 628 -8.83 14.97 -14.97
C ASP A 628 -8.12 15.97 -15.89
N ASP A 629 -8.52 16.07 -17.16
CA ASP A 629 -7.87 16.96 -18.14
C ASP A 629 -8.38 18.40 -17.97
N PRO A 630 -7.52 19.40 -17.68
CA PRO A 630 -7.97 20.78 -17.51
C PRO A 630 -8.44 21.47 -18.78
N ASP A 631 -8.05 20.99 -19.96
CA ASP A 631 -8.40 21.59 -21.26
C ASP A 631 -9.67 20.95 -21.87
N TYR A 632 -10.28 19.98 -21.18
CA TYR A 632 -11.47 19.24 -21.60
C TYR A 632 -12.70 19.57 -20.74
N PHE A 633 -13.72 20.16 -21.37
CA PHE A 633 -15.06 20.26 -20.78
C PHE A 633 -15.88 19.01 -21.17
N PRO A 634 -16.31 18.15 -20.21
CA PRO A 634 -17.09 16.95 -20.53
C PRO A 634 -18.46 17.27 -21.16
N PRO A 635 -19.04 16.42 -22.02
CA PRO A 635 -20.36 16.66 -22.61
C PRO A 635 -21.49 16.79 -21.57
N GLU A 636 -22.20 17.91 -21.60
CA GLU A 636 -23.37 18.16 -20.75
C GLU A 636 -24.49 17.14 -21.02
N SER A 637 -24.97 16.49 -19.96
CA SER A 637 -26.00 15.44 -19.99
C SER A 637 -26.56 15.22 -18.58
N ASP A 638 -27.70 14.55 -18.45
CA ASP A 638 -28.27 14.16 -17.14
C ASP A 638 -27.34 13.24 -16.34
N GLU A 639 -26.39 12.59 -17.03
CA GLU A 639 -25.41 11.64 -16.50
C GLU A 639 -24.03 12.31 -16.22
N PHE A 640 -23.93 13.63 -16.30
CA PHE A 640 -22.66 14.37 -16.24
C PHE A 640 -21.78 13.98 -15.03
N ALA A 641 -22.35 14.09 -13.83
CA ALA A 641 -21.62 13.86 -12.59
C ALA A 641 -21.17 12.40 -12.42
N ILE A 642 -21.98 11.43 -12.84
CA ILE A 642 -21.65 10.00 -12.71
C ILE A 642 -20.61 9.55 -13.73
N ARG A 643 -20.65 10.08 -14.96
CA ARG A 643 -19.60 9.86 -15.98
C ARG A 643 -18.25 10.37 -15.49
N GLN A 644 -18.18 11.59 -14.98
CA GLN A 644 -16.95 12.11 -14.36
C GLN A 644 -16.44 11.22 -13.22
N LEU A 645 -17.33 10.74 -12.33
CA LEU A 645 -16.96 9.86 -11.22
C LEU A 645 -16.52 8.46 -11.70
N HIS A 646 -17.02 7.99 -12.85
CA HIS A 646 -16.63 6.73 -13.46
C HIS A 646 -15.24 6.80 -14.09
N ASP A 647 -14.93 7.92 -14.77
CA ASP A 647 -13.73 8.03 -15.59
C ASP A 647 -12.49 8.46 -14.77
N ILE A 648 -12.68 9.24 -13.69
CA ILE A 648 -11.58 9.69 -12.81
C ILE A 648 -10.90 8.52 -12.09
N ASN A 649 -9.59 8.60 -11.83
CA ASN A 649 -8.89 7.60 -11.03
C ASN A 649 -9.32 7.58 -9.54
N TRP A 650 -9.59 8.73 -8.94
CA TRP A 650 -10.06 8.87 -7.56
C TRP A 650 -10.88 10.15 -7.32
N ILE A 651 -11.55 10.24 -6.18
CA ILE A 651 -12.35 11.40 -5.78
C ILE A 651 -11.58 12.20 -4.73
N VAL A 652 -11.55 13.53 -4.84
CA VAL A 652 -10.95 14.43 -3.83
C VAL A 652 -12.00 15.43 -3.35
N ALA A 653 -12.26 15.43 -2.05
CA ALA A 653 -13.29 16.26 -1.41
C ALA A 653 -12.79 16.93 -0.13
N ASN A 654 -13.39 18.08 0.21
CA ASN A 654 -13.09 18.89 1.38
C ASN A 654 -14.38 19.53 1.88
N CYS A 655 -15.16 18.73 2.63
CA CYS A 655 -16.50 19.13 3.04
C CYS A 655 -16.45 20.29 4.05
N SER A 656 -17.43 21.20 3.97
CA SER A 656 -17.62 22.27 4.96
C SER A 656 -18.77 22.01 5.92
N THR A 657 -19.72 21.10 5.61
CA THR A 657 -20.86 20.78 6.49
C THR A 657 -20.90 19.30 6.90
N PRO A 658 -21.42 18.99 8.11
CA PRO A 658 -21.60 17.61 8.57
C PRO A 658 -22.54 16.78 7.67
N GLY A 659 -23.64 17.36 7.18
CA GLY A 659 -24.58 16.67 6.28
C GLY A 659 -23.94 16.26 4.96
N ASN A 660 -23.07 17.11 4.39
CA ASN A 660 -22.37 16.76 3.16
C ASN A 660 -21.32 15.65 3.38
N TYR A 661 -20.66 15.62 4.55
CA TYR A 661 -19.78 14.50 4.94
C TYR A 661 -20.55 13.18 5.10
N PHE A 662 -21.76 13.20 5.70
CA PHE A 662 -22.65 12.04 5.77
C PHE A 662 -22.97 11.47 4.38
N HIS A 663 -23.38 12.32 3.45
CA HIS A 663 -23.67 11.89 2.08
C HIS A 663 -22.44 11.38 1.33
N LEU A 664 -21.28 12.03 1.52
CA LEU A 664 -20.04 11.61 0.86
C LEU A 664 -19.63 10.18 1.24
N LEU A 665 -19.73 9.82 2.53
CA LEU A 665 -19.43 8.48 3.02
C LEU A 665 -20.42 7.43 2.49
N ARG A 666 -21.72 7.75 2.46
CA ARG A 666 -22.74 6.84 1.91
C ARG A 666 -22.63 6.70 0.39
N ARG A 667 -22.24 7.77 -0.32
CA ARG A 667 -22.01 7.77 -1.78
C ARG A 667 -20.96 6.75 -2.22
N GLN A 668 -19.89 6.54 -1.43
CA GLN A 668 -18.88 5.51 -1.73
C GLN A 668 -19.45 4.10 -1.89
N ILE A 669 -20.55 3.79 -1.19
CA ILE A 669 -21.22 2.50 -1.25
C ILE A 669 -22.34 2.50 -2.31
N ALA A 670 -23.06 3.62 -2.42
CA ALA A 670 -24.17 3.82 -3.36
C ALA A 670 -23.74 3.90 -4.84
N LEU A 671 -22.46 4.15 -5.13
CA LEU A 671 -21.91 4.06 -6.49
C LEU A 671 -22.02 2.62 -7.05
N PRO A 672 -22.28 2.45 -8.36
CA PRO A 672 -22.32 1.12 -8.99
C PRO A 672 -20.92 0.52 -9.23
N PHE A 673 -19.86 1.31 -9.07
CA PHE A 673 -18.45 0.96 -9.12
C PHE A 673 -17.72 1.44 -7.84
N ARG A 674 -16.41 1.23 -7.74
CA ARG A 674 -15.58 1.74 -6.63
C ARG A 674 -14.40 2.57 -7.11
N LYS A 675 -14.22 3.73 -6.48
CA LYS A 675 -13.06 4.62 -6.60
C LYS A 675 -12.51 4.90 -5.20
N PRO A 676 -11.20 5.12 -5.05
CA PRO A 676 -10.67 5.68 -3.81
C PRO A 676 -11.23 7.09 -3.58
N LEU A 677 -11.41 7.45 -2.30
CA LEU A 677 -11.91 8.75 -1.89
C LEU A 677 -10.92 9.39 -0.92
N ILE A 678 -10.38 10.55 -1.29
CA ILE A 678 -9.52 11.39 -0.46
C ILE A 678 -10.39 12.47 0.17
N VAL A 679 -10.49 12.49 1.50
CA VAL A 679 -11.28 13.46 2.26
C VAL A 679 -10.35 14.31 3.11
N LEU A 680 -10.33 15.62 2.85
CA LEU A 680 -9.76 16.58 3.80
C LEU A 680 -10.74 16.71 4.98
N THR A 681 -10.43 16.03 6.09
CA THR A 681 -11.26 16.09 7.30
C THR A 681 -10.87 17.31 8.13
N PRO A 682 -11.80 17.94 8.86
CA PRO A 682 -11.51 19.17 9.58
C PRO A 682 -10.89 18.91 10.96
N LYS A 683 -10.28 19.96 11.50
CA LYS A 683 -9.79 20.00 12.89
C LYS A 683 -10.62 20.97 13.73
N SER A 684 -10.63 22.27 13.42
CA SER A 684 -11.44 23.26 14.14
C SER A 684 -12.95 23.08 13.92
N LEU A 685 -13.39 22.68 12.71
CA LEU A 685 -14.82 22.58 12.39
C LEU A 685 -15.54 21.50 13.19
N LEU A 686 -14.83 20.48 13.69
CA LEU A 686 -15.36 19.43 14.57
C LEU A 686 -16.15 19.99 15.76
N ARG A 687 -15.87 21.24 16.19
CA ARG A 687 -16.57 21.93 17.28
C ARG A 687 -17.06 23.33 16.92
N HIS A 688 -16.90 23.78 15.68
CA HIS A 688 -17.30 25.15 15.30
C HIS A 688 -18.83 25.30 15.37
N PRO A 689 -19.38 26.36 16.00
CA PRO A 689 -20.82 26.46 16.26
C PRO A 689 -21.66 26.61 14.98
N GLU A 690 -21.13 27.28 13.95
CA GLU A 690 -21.78 27.36 12.63
C GLU A 690 -21.49 26.14 11.73
N CYS A 691 -20.66 25.19 12.17
CA CYS A 691 -20.46 23.92 11.48
C CYS A 691 -21.42 22.86 12.03
N ARG A 692 -22.70 23.04 11.70
CA ARG A 692 -23.80 22.14 12.04
C ARG A 692 -24.69 21.97 10.81
N SER A 693 -25.32 20.80 10.71
CA SER A 693 -26.36 20.52 9.71
C SER A 693 -27.68 20.17 10.41
N ASN A 694 -28.80 20.43 9.75
CA ASN A 694 -30.11 19.94 10.15
C ASN A 694 -30.32 18.49 9.68
N PHE A 695 -31.21 17.74 10.35
CA PHE A 695 -31.61 16.40 9.89
C PHE A 695 -32.21 16.41 8.48
N SER A 696 -32.93 17.48 8.10
CA SER A 696 -33.51 17.63 6.75
C SER A 696 -32.48 17.70 5.61
N GLU A 697 -31.20 17.89 5.93
CA GLU A 697 -30.10 17.81 4.96
C GLU A 697 -29.63 16.37 4.70
N MET A 698 -30.19 15.37 5.38
CA MET A 698 -29.80 13.95 5.31
C MET A 698 -30.98 12.99 5.08
N THR A 699 -32.20 13.51 4.95
CA THR A 699 -33.42 12.71 4.76
C THR A 699 -33.63 12.25 3.32
N ASP A 700 -34.60 11.37 3.07
CA ASP A 700 -34.95 10.91 1.72
C ASP A 700 -35.10 12.09 0.73
N GLY A 701 -34.50 11.95 -0.46
CA GLY A 701 -34.43 12.99 -1.48
C GLY A 701 -33.22 13.93 -1.38
N THR A 702 -32.40 13.83 -0.34
CA THR A 702 -31.12 14.58 -0.23
C THR A 702 -29.93 13.78 -0.76
N GLU A 703 -28.89 14.50 -1.17
CA GLU A 703 -27.65 13.96 -1.75
C GLU A 703 -26.43 14.84 -1.48
N PHE A 704 -25.25 14.32 -1.84
CA PHE A 704 -23.98 15.05 -1.74
C PHE A 704 -23.94 16.26 -2.68
N GLN A 705 -23.79 17.45 -2.12
CA GLN A 705 -23.65 18.70 -2.87
C GLN A 705 -22.19 18.88 -3.29
N ARG A 706 -21.90 18.74 -4.60
CA ARG A 706 -20.55 18.96 -5.17
C ARG A 706 -20.08 20.41 -5.05
N LEU A 707 -21.01 21.35 -5.17
CA LEU A 707 -20.82 22.79 -4.96
C LEU A 707 -22.00 23.30 -4.13
N ILE A 708 -21.75 24.10 -3.10
CA ILE A 708 -22.79 24.76 -2.29
C ILE A 708 -22.77 26.27 -2.59
N PRO A 709 -23.81 26.81 -3.26
CA PRO A 709 -23.85 28.22 -3.65
C PRO A 709 -24.13 29.14 -2.45
N ASP A 710 -23.88 30.44 -2.63
CA ASP A 710 -24.34 31.44 -1.67
C ASP A 710 -25.87 31.63 -1.78
N ALA A 711 -26.58 31.40 -0.68
CA ALA A 711 -28.03 31.52 -0.59
C ALA A 711 -28.51 32.98 -0.39
N LEU A 712 -27.72 33.82 0.28
CA LEU A 712 -28.15 35.18 0.64
C LEU A 712 -28.05 36.14 -0.55
N THR A 713 -26.97 36.02 -1.33
CA THR A 713 -26.79 36.83 -2.55
C THR A 713 -27.61 36.33 -3.73
N ALA A 714 -28.24 35.15 -3.63
CA ALA A 714 -29.07 34.58 -4.69
C ALA A 714 -30.31 35.41 -5.01
N GLU A 715 -30.83 36.18 -4.05
CA GLU A 715 -32.04 37.00 -4.20
C GLU A 715 -31.82 38.25 -5.08
N ASN A 716 -30.59 38.78 -5.13
CA ASN A 716 -30.24 39.90 -6.00
C ASN A 716 -28.83 39.74 -6.61
N PRO A 717 -28.66 38.84 -7.60
CA PRO A 717 -27.34 38.55 -8.18
C PRO A 717 -26.69 39.75 -8.88
N ASN A 718 -27.47 40.74 -9.30
CA ASN A 718 -26.99 41.96 -9.95
C ASN A 718 -26.33 42.96 -8.99
N ALA A 719 -26.60 42.87 -7.68
CA ALA A 719 -25.93 43.68 -6.67
C ALA A 719 -24.53 43.14 -6.30
N VAL A 720 -24.24 41.88 -6.64
CA VAL A 720 -22.97 41.22 -6.32
C VAL A 720 -21.85 41.77 -7.19
N LYS A 721 -20.82 42.31 -6.53
CA LYS A 721 -19.60 42.84 -7.15
C LYS A 721 -18.49 41.79 -7.21
N ARG A 722 -18.50 40.78 -6.35
CA ARG A 722 -17.50 39.71 -6.29
C ARG A 722 -18.12 38.37 -5.86
N VAL A 723 -17.72 37.30 -6.52
CA VAL A 723 -17.98 35.91 -6.12
C VAL A 723 -16.67 35.31 -5.63
N ILE A 724 -16.65 34.83 -4.40
CA ILE A 724 -15.50 34.15 -3.79
C ILE A 724 -15.79 32.66 -3.79
N PHE A 725 -15.05 31.91 -4.61
CA PHE A 725 -14.97 30.47 -4.55
C PHE A 725 -13.94 30.05 -3.49
N CYS A 726 -14.29 29.08 -2.66
CA CYS A 726 -13.40 28.52 -1.65
C CYS A 726 -13.74 27.04 -1.38
N THR A 727 -12.98 26.38 -0.50
CA THR A 727 -13.21 25.00 -0.10
C THR A 727 -12.84 24.77 1.37
N GLY A 728 -13.53 23.87 2.07
CA GLY A 728 -13.27 23.56 3.48
C GLY A 728 -13.38 24.72 4.46
N ARG A 729 -12.51 24.75 5.48
CA ARG A 729 -12.64 25.61 6.68
C ARG A 729 -12.60 27.11 6.43
N VAL A 730 -11.88 27.57 5.39
CA VAL A 730 -11.70 29.01 5.11
C VAL A 730 -13.02 29.72 4.81
N TYR A 731 -14.05 28.98 4.37
CA TYR A 731 -15.43 29.47 4.24
C TYR A 731 -15.93 30.18 5.50
N TYR A 732 -15.67 29.63 6.70
CA TYR A 732 -16.17 30.20 7.95
C TYR A 732 -15.45 31.50 8.33
N ASP A 733 -14.15 31.60 8.03
CA ASP A 733 -13.37 32.82 8.24
C ASP A 733 -13.83 33.93 7.26
N LEU A 734 -14.08 33.57 5.99
CA LEU A 734 -14.62 34.47 4.96
C LEU A 734 -16.05 34.95 5.29
N LEU A 735 -16.94 34.03 5.68
CA LEU A 735 -18.33 34.30 6.05
C LEU A 735 -18.39 35.29 7.22
N LYS A 736 -17.56 35.09 8.26
CA LYS A 736 -17.44 36.03 9.37
C LYS A 736 -16.95 37.40 8.88
N ALA A 737 -15.88 37.44 8.09
CA ALA A 737 -15.31 38.68 7.59
C ALA A 737 -16.29 39.48 6.70
N ARG A 738 -17.15 38.81 5.92
CA ARG A 738 -18.19 39.46 5.12
C ARG A 738 -19.25 40.13 5.99
N ARG A 739 -19.77 39.41 6.99
CA ARG A 739 -20.79 39.92 7.94
C ARG A 739 -20.23 41.09 8.77
N ASP A 740 -19.03 40.95 9.33
CA ASP A 740 -18.36 41.99 10.13
C ASP A 740 -18.20 43.32 9.34
N ARG A 741 -18.04 43.23 8.01
CA ARG A 741 -17.90 44.38 7.09
C ARG A 741 -19.20 44.81 6.40
N GLN A 742 -20.33 44.16 6.70
CA GLN A 742 -21.65 44.45 6.13
C GLN A 742 -21.71 44.30 4.59
N LEU A 743 -20.95 43.34 4.04
CA LEU A 743 -20.81 43.12 2.59
C LEU A 743 -21.76 42.04 2.03
N ASP A 744 -22.77 41.64 2.81
CA ASP A 744 -23.68 40.53 2.50
C ASP A 744 -24.47 40.70 1.19
N SER A 745 -24.70 41.92 0.70
CA SER A 745 -25.35 42.19 -0.59
C SER A 745 -24.38 42.28 -1.78
N SER A 746 -23.07 42.42 -1.52
CA SER A 746 -22.05 42.74 -2.52
C SER A 746 -21.07 41.61 -2.79
N ILE A 747 -20.96 40.61 -1.89
CA ILE A 747 -20.02 39.48 -1.99
C ILE A 747 -20.76 38.15 -1.81
N ALA A 748 -20.77 37.32 -2.85
CA ALA A 748 -21.20 35.92 -2.76
C ALA A 748 -20.03 35.04 -2.31
N ILE A 749 -20.26 34.03 -1.47
CA ILE A 749 -19.24 33.04 -1.07
C ILE A 749 -19.75 31.62 -1.39
N SER A 750 -19.20 31.03 -2.44
CA SER A 750 -19.63 29.73 -2.97
C SER A 750 -18.55 28.66 -2.70
N ARG A 751 -18.96 27.46 -2.28
CA ARG A 751 -18.06 26.41 -1.80
C ARG A 751 -17.94 25.27 -2.81
N ILE A 752 -16.72 24.91 -3.18
CA ILE A 752 -16.45 23.67 -3.92
C ILE A 752 -16.12 22.57 -2.90
N GLU A 753 -17.02 21.61 -2.74
CA GLU A 753 -16.91 20.53 -1.75
C GLU A 753 -16.25 19.28 -2.36
N GLN A 754 -16.56 18.98 -3.63
CA GLN A 754 -15.81 18.03 -4.45
C GLN A 754 -14.89 18.79 -5.38
N ILE A 755 -13.59 18.65 -5.16
CA ILE A 755 -12.56 19.34 -5.94
C ILE A 755 -12.24 18.52 -7.19
N SER A 756 -12.11 17.19 -7.05
CA SER A 756 -11.93 16.24 -8.16
C SER A 756 -12.97 15.10 -8.08
N PRO A 757 -13.64 14.72 -9.20
CA PRO A 757 -13.67 15.44 -10.48
C PRO A 757 -14.19 16.86 -10.34
N PHE A 758 -13.63 17.80 -11.11
CA PHE A 758 -14.02 19.19 -11.02
C PHE A 758 -15.47 19.40 -11.50
N PRO A 759 -16.34 20.09 -10.72
CA PRO A 759 -17.76 20.25 -11.04
C PRO A 759 -17.99 21.38 -12.05
N TYR A 760 -17.48 21.19 -13.28
CA TYR A 760 -17.54 22.14 -14.40
C TYR A 760 -18.95 22.70 -14.64
N ASP A 761 -19.97 21.84 -14.60
CA ASP A 761 -21.39 22.17 -14.77
C ASP A 761 -21.89 23.16 -13.70
N LEU A 762 -21.63 22.88 -12.43
CA LEU A 762 -22.07 23.73 -11.31
C LEU A 762 -21.25 25.03 -11.23
N VAL A 763 -19.96 24.98 -11.52
CA VAL A 763 -19.08 26.16 -11.55
C VAL A 763 -19.51 27.11 -12.66
N LYS A 764 -19.76 26.58 -13.87
CA LYS A 764 -20.31 27.35 -15.01
C LYS A 764 -21.64 28.01 -14.65
N ALA A 765 -22.57 27.27 -14.03
CA ALA A 765 -23.87 27.79 -13.62
C ALA A 765 -23.76 28.90 -12.56
N GLU A 766 -22.95 28.71 -11.51
CA GLU A 766 -22.75 29.72 -10.45
C GLU A 766 -21.99 30.94 -10.98
N CYS A 767 -21.04 30.77 -11.90
CA CYS A 767 -20.37 31.89 -12.58
C CYS A 767 -21.33 32.70 -13.49
N ALA A 768 -22.29 32.04 -14.14
CA ALA A 768 -23.29 32.68 -14.99
C ALA A 768 -24.33 33.49 -14.19
N LYS A 769 -24.65 33.06 -12.97
CA LYS A 769 -25.62 33.71 -12.06
C LYS A 769 -25.25 35.15 -11.68
N TYR A 770 -23.96 35.48 -11.59
CA TYR A 770 -23.45 36.78 -11.13
C TYR A 770 -22.66 37.54 -12.21
N PRO A 771 -23.23 37.84 -13.40
CA PRO A 771 -22.49 38.24 -14.60
C PRO A 771 -21.60 39.47 -14.40
N ASN A 772 -22.02 40.41 -13.55
CA ASN A 772 -21.32 41.67 -13.28
C ASN A 772 -20.22 41.57 -12.21
N ALA A 773 -20.02 40.40 -11.58
CA ALA A 773 -19.07 40.22 -10.49
C ALA A 773 -17.64 39.89 -10.97
N GLU A 774 -16.63 40.24 -10.16
CA GLU A 774 -15.29 39.61 -10.20
C GLU A 774 -15.38 38.15 -9.70
N LEU A 775 -14.57 37.25 -10.26
CA LEU A 775 -14.45 35.87 -9.80
C LEU A 775 -13.12 35.70 -9.05
N VAL A 776 -13.18 35.28 -7.78
CA VAL A 776 -12.01 35.09 -6.91
C VAL A 776 -11.94 33.64 -6.43
N TRP A 777 -10.75 33.05 -6.42
CA TRP A 777 -10.46 31.86 -5.61
C TRP A 777 -9.75 32.25 -4.32
N ALA A 778 -10.38 31.97 -3.17
CA ALA A 778 -9.81 32.20 -1.85
C ALA A 778 -9.41 30.88 -1.18
N GLN A 779 -8.14 30.75 -0.79
CA GLN A 779 -7.63 29.59 -0.06
C GLN A 779 -6.64 30.00 1.04
N GLU A 780 -6.56 29.20 2.10
CA GLU A 780 -5.69 29.46 3.25
C GLU A 780 -4.25 28.97 3.05
N GLU A 781 -4.03 28.04 2.12
CA GLU A 781 -2.74 27.50 1.74
C GLU A 781 -1.97 28.46 0.81
N HIS A 782 -0.63 28.36 0.82
CA HIS A 782 0.24 29.11 -0.10
C HIS A 782 -0.13 28.87 -1.57
N LYS A 783 0.06 29.86 -2.44
CA LYS A 783 -0.32 29.81 -3.87
C LYS A 783 0.24 28.62 -4.67
N ASN A 784 1.35 28.03 -4.25
CA ASN A 784 1.96 26.83 -4.84
C ASN A 784 1.54 25.52 -4.16
N GLN A 785 0.50 25.56 -3.32
CA GLN A 785 -0.07 24.48 -2.53
C GLN A 785 -1.60 24.61 -2.57
N GLY A 786 -2.32 23.71 -1.92
CA GLY A 786 -3.78 23.77 -1.91
C GLY A 786 -4.36 23.47 -3.29
N CYS A 787 -5.48 24.10 -3.64
CA CYS A 787 -6.21 23.77 -4.87
C CYS A 787 -5.91 24.68 -6.06
N TRP A 788 -5.32 25.87 -5.85
CA TRP A 788 -5.18 26.93 -6.87
C TRP A 788 -4.69 26.45 -8.24
N THR A 789 -3.57 25.73 -8.28
CA THR A 789 -2.93 25.28 -9.54
C THR A 789 -3.74 24.20 -10.27
N TYR A 790 -4.67 23.54 -9.60
CA TYR A 790 -5.61 22.59 -10.19
C TYR A 790 -6.90 23.30 -10.65
N VAL A 791 -7.48 24.17 -9.82
CA VAL A 791 -8.78 24.78 -10.13
C VAL A 791 -8.67 25.87 -11.21
N GLN A 792 -7.61 26.68 -11.22
CA GLN A 792 -7.52 27.83 -12.15
C GLN A 792 -7.75 27.47 -13.63
N PRO A 793 -6.99 26.54 -14.25
CA PRO A 793 -7.20 26.23 -15.68
C PRO A 793 -8.56 25.57 -15.94
N ARG A 794 -9.13 24.85 -14.95
CA ARG A 794 -10.45 24.22 -15.06
C ARG A 794 -11.59 25.24 -14.97
N PHE A 795 -11.42 26.29 -14.17
CA PHE A 795 -12.27 27.47 -14.20
C PHE A 795 -12.19 28.17 -15.55
N ASP A 796 -10.99 28.41 -16.07
CA ASP A 796 -10.78 29.05 -17.37
C ASP A 796 -11.50 28.26 -18.49
N THR A 797 -11.44 26.92 -18.46
CA THR A 797 -12.22 26.02 -19.34
C THR A 797 -13.74 26.08 -19.08
N ALA A 798 -14.19 26.10 -17.81
CA ALA A 798 -15.62 26.16 -17.45
C ALA A 798 -16.33 27.46 -17.90
N ILE A 799 -15.61 28.59 -17.90
CA ILE A 799 -16.12 29.92 -18.25
C ILE A 799 -15.86 30.31 -19.71
N ASN A 800 -15.19 29.46 -20.49
CA ASN A 800 -14.78 29.75 -21.85
C ASN A 800 -16.02 30.00 -22.75
N SER A 801 -16.16 31.24 -23.24
CA SER A 801 -17.25 31.72 -24.11
C SER A 801 -18.66 31.87 -23.47
N THR A 802 -18.82 31.91 -22.13
CA THR A 802 -20.16 32.05 -21.49
C THR A 802 -20.42 33.35 -20.74
N ARG A 803 -19.38 34.18 -20.49
CA ARG A 803 -19.56 35.56 -19.99
C ARG A 803 -19.47 36.56 -21.15
N ASP A 804 -20.54 36.62 -21.92
CA ASP A 804 -20.68 37.51 -23.07
C ASP A 804 -20.84 38.99 -22.67
N PHE A 805 -20.56 39.85 -23.65
CA PHE A 805 -20.11 41.23 -23.44
C PHE A 805 -21.23 42.25 -23.20
N SER A 806 -20.99 43.19 -22.28
CA SER A 806 -21.75 44.46 -22.27
C SER A 806 -21.32 45.31 -23.48
N VAL A 807 -22.22 45.46 -24.45
CA VAL A 807 -22.11 46.53 -25.45
C VAL A 807 -22.40 47.86 -24.74
N GLU A 808 -21.51 48.84 -24.83
CA GLU A 808 -21.83 50.21 -24.43
C GLU A 808 -22.96 50.73 -25.34
N ASP A 809 -24.08 51.09 -24.73
CA ASP A 809 -25.32 51.49 -25.42
C ASP A 809 -25.22 52.95 -25.90
N ASP A 810 -24.40 53.15 -26.93
CA ASP A 810 -24.41 54.37 -27.76
C ASP A 810 -25.73 54.41 -28.54
N GLY A 811 -26.79 54.87 -27.86
CA GLY A 811 -28.19 54.66 -28.24
C GLY A 811 -28.52 54.91 -29.72
N ALA A 812 -28.74 53.82 -30.45
CA ALA A 812 -29.34 53.78 -31.77
C ALA A 812 -30.13 52.48 -31.95
N ASN A 813 -31.45 52.61 -32.03
CA ASN A 813 -32.39 51.49 -32.12
C ASN A 813 -32.53 51.03 -33.58
N GLU A 814 -31.96 49.87 -33.96
CA GLU A 814 -32.44 49.08 -35.10
C GLU A 814 -31.88 47.63 -35.15
N GLY A 815 -32.80 46.68 -35.37
CA GLY A 815 -32.65 45.30 -35.87
C GLY A 815 -31.35 44.50 -35.66
N TYR A 816 -31.43 43.42 -34.85
CA TYR A 816 -30.45 42.33 -34.86
C TYR A 816 -31.02 41.00 -35.37
N LYS A 817 -30.58 40.62 -36.57
CA LYS A 817 -30.41 39.23 -37.02
C LYS A 817 -28.96 39.07 -37.48
N ASP A 818 -28.50 37.82 -37.53
CA ASP A 818 -27.23 37.37 -38.12
C ASP A 818 -25.92 37.85 -37.48
N VAL A 819 -25.56 37.23 -36.34
CA VAL A 819 -24.16 36.93 -35.98
C VAL A 819 -24.05 35.50 -35.44
N PHE A 820 -24.35 34.50 -36.28
CA PHE A 820 -24.23 33.07 -35.92
C PHE A 820 -23.80 32.18 -37.11
N GLU A 821 -22.70 32.53 -37.79
CA GLU A 821 -22.11 31.70 -38.88
C GLU A 821 -20.57 31.60 -38.84
N ALA A 822 -19.91 32.08 -37.79
CA ALA A 822 -18.45 32.26 -37.77
C ALA A 822 -17.63 31.21 -36.98
N TYR A 823 -18.20 30.06 -36.60
CA TYR A 823 -17.43 28.94 -36.02
C TYR A 823 -17.94 27.56 -36.50
N LYS A 824 -17.29 27.02 -37.54
CA LYS A 824 -17.27 25.57 -37.81
C LYS A 824 -15.87 25.05 -37.45
N PRO A 825 -15.73 24.05 -36.56
CA PRO A 825 -14.42 23.53 -36.19
C PRO A 825 -13.78 22.83 -37.40
N LYS A 826 -12.51 23.14 -37.66
CA LYS A 826 -11.69 22.44 -38.65
C LYS A 826 -10.74 21.46 -37.95
N ASN A 827 -10.58 20.29 -38.58
CA ASN A 827 -9.58 19.25 -38.30
C ASN A 827 -9.78 18.40 -37.03
N ARG A 828 -10.52 17.28 -37.17
CA ARG A 828 -10.21 16.02 -36.49
C ARG A 828 -9.27 15.18 -37.38
N PRO A 829 -8.35 14.37 -36.82
CA PRO A 829 -7.80 13.23 -37.56
C PRO A 829 -8.88 12.14 -37.75
N PRO A 830 -8.88 11.39 -38.87
CA PRO A 830 -9.93 10.41 -39.14
C PRO A 830 -9.73 9.10 -38.37
N THR A 831 -10.76 8.70 -37.61
CA THR A 831 -10.90 7.34 -37.08
C THR A 831 -11.34 6.39 -38.20
N GLY A 832 -10.47 5.47 -38.61
CA GLY A 832 -10.75 4.53 -39.69
C GLY A 832 -11.47 3.26 -39.22
N ASN A 833 -12.77 3.16 -39.48
CA ASN A 833 -13.45 1.86 -39.56
C ASN A 833 -13.16 1.24 -40.93
N ALA A 834 -12.68 -0.01 -40.96
CA ALA A 834 -12.45 -0.75 -42.20
C ALA A 834 -13.20 -2.09 -42.19
N ALA A 835 -14.24 -2.20 -43.01
CA ALA A 835 -14.90 -3.46 -43.32
C ALA A 835 -14.80 -3.76 -44.83
N ALA A 836 -14.24 -4.93 -45.13
CA ALA A 836 -14.35 -5.73 -46.36
C ALA A 836 -14.22 -5.05 -47.75
N ALA A 837 -13.08 -5.28 -48.41
CA ALA A 837 -13.01 -5.53 -49.85
C ALA A 837 -11.82 -6.44 -50.20
N THR A 838 -12.05 -7.48 -50.98
CA THR A 838 -11.07 -8.50 -51.42
C THR A 838 -10.36 -8.10 -52.74
N PRO A 839 -9.28 -8.80 -53.17
CA PRO A 839 -8.19 -8.17 -53.93
C PRO A 839 -8.24 -8.35 -55.46
N GLN A 840 -7.42 -7.56 -56.16
CA GLN A 840 -6.96 -7.86 -57.53
C GLN A 840 -5.44 -7.63 -57.67
N ASN A 841 -4.81 -8.49 -58.49
CA ASN A 841 -3.37 -8.54 -58.74
C ASN A 841 -2.87 -7.44 -59.69
N ALA A 842 -1.60 -7.01 -59.56
CA ALA A 842 -0.61 -6.99 -60.67
C ALA A 842 0.76 -6.37 -60.26
N THR A 843 1.78 -7.24 -60.17
CA THR A 843 3.15 -7.13 -60.75
C THR A 843 3.96 -5.81 -60.85
N ASP A 844 5.26 -5.98 -60.57
CA ASP A 844 6.45 -5.37 -61.24
C ASP A 844 7.21 -4.13 -60.68
N SER A 845 8.17 -4.43 -59.79
CA SER A 845 9.63 -4.32 -60.04
C SER A 845 10.41 -2.97 -59.97
N ILE A 846 11.74 -3.12 -59.78
CA ILE A 846 12.85 -2.11 -59.80
C ILE A 846 12.93 -1.22 -58.53
N GLY A 847 14.09 -0.97 -57.90
CA GLY A 847 15.47 -1.46 -58.10
C GLY A 847 16.54 -0.62 -57.34
N TYR A 848 17.80 -1.10 -57.30
CA TYR A 848 19.04 -0.54 -56.67
C TYR A 848 19.16 -0.65 -55.13
N LYS A 849 20.19 -1.24 -54.48
CA LYS A 849 21.67 -1.46 -54.65
C LYS A 849 22.60 -0.32 -54.18
N ALA A 850 23.40 -0.60 -53.13
CA ALA A 850 24.85 -0.34 -52.95
C ALA A 850 25.27 -0.68 -51.48
N SER A 851 25.94 -1.79 -51.16
CA SER A 851 27.41 -2.02 -51.14
C SER A 851 28.17 -1.20 -50.06
N SER A 852 28.88 -1.69 -49.02
CA SER A 852 29.67 -2.92 -48.70
C SER A 852 31.19 -2.65 -48.63
N SER A 853 31.81 -2.83 -47.45
CA SER A 853 33.25 -3.13 -47.24
C SER A 853 33.53 -3.24 -45.72
N SER A 854 34.37 -4.12 -45.18
CA SER A 854 35.08 -5.31 -45.70
C SER A 854 35.63 -6.12 -44.51
N ALA A 855 35.85 -7.43 -44.66
CA ALA A 855 36.35 -8.33 -43.62
C ALA A 855 37.84 -8.71 -43.83
N ALA A 856 38.32 -9.72 -43.06
CA ALA A 856 39.65 -10.38 -43.04
C ALA A 856 40.67 -9.79 -42.03
N SER A 857 41.53 -10.57 -41.35
CA SER A 857 41.67 -12.04 -41.20
C SER A 857 42.69 -12.39 -40.09
N ALA A 858 42.62 -13.57 -39.48
CA ALA A 858 43.72 -14.18 -38.70
C ALA A 858 44.76 -14.84 -39.65
N PRO A 859 46.00 -15.22 -39.23
CA PRO A 859 46.19 -16.41 -38.37
C PRO A 859 47.43 -16.45 -37.42
N GLU A 860 47.40 -17.47 -36.53
CA GLU A 860 48.52 -18.32 -36.02
C GLU A 860 49.79 -17.80 -35.27
N SER A 861 49.93 -18.34 -34.04
CA SER A 861 51.07 -19.17 -33.54
C SER A 861 51.93 -18.71 -32.35
N LEU A 862 52.16 -19.68 -31.45
CA LEU A 862 53.35 -19.95 -30.61
C LEU A 862 54.00 -18.82 -29.77
N SER A 863 53.88 -18.91 -28.44
CA SER A 863 54.98 -19.42 -27.57
C SER A 863 54.69 -19.25 -26.07
N SER A 864 55.07 -20.26 -25.28
CA SER A 864 55.42 -20.12 -23.86
C SER A 864 56.95 -20.21 -23.73
N PRO A 865 57.56 -19.67 -22.66
CA PRO A 865 57.81 -20.51 -21.47
C PRO A 865 57.79 -19.76 -20.11
N SER A 866 57.91 -20.56 -19.03
CA SER A 866 58.62 -20.40 -17.72
C SER A 866 58.90 -19.01 -17.10
N GLU A 867 59.09 -18.78 -15.78
CA GLU A 867 59.29 -19.56 -14.53
C GLU A 867 58.76 -18.66 -13.37
N ALA A 868 58.09 -19.12 -12.30
CA ALA A 868 58.56 -19.85 -11.12
C ALA A 868 59.54 -19.10 -10.15
N VAL A 869 58.98 -18.46 -9.11
CA VAL A 869 59.60 -18.22 -7.77
C VAL A 869 58.47 -18.35 -6.72
N GLN A 870 58.30 -19.51 -6.08
CA GLN A 870 58.79 -19.86 -4.73
C GLN A 870 58.26 -19.01 -3.55
N ALA A 871 57.22 -19.56 -2.91
CA ALA A 871 57.05 -19.84 -1.48
C ALA A 871 57.68 -18.93 -0.38
N ALA A 872 56.82 -18.53 0.58
CA ALA A 872 57.18 -18.52 2.00
C ALA A 872 55.90 -18.73 2.86
N GLU A 873 55.89 -19.75 3.72
CA GLU A 873 54.88 -19.92 4.78
C GLU A 873 55.41 -19.42 6.13
N SER A 874 54.60 -18.64 6.85
CA SER A 874 54.48 -18.53 8.31
C SER A 874 53.55 -17.34 8.61
N GLY A 875 52.80 -17.25 9.71
CA GLY A 875 52.65 -18.18 10.82
C GLY A 875 52.28 -17.42 12.11
N SER A 876 51.06 -17.61 12.60
CA SER A 876 50.54 -17.28 13.94
C SER A 876 50.21 -15.81 14.33
N SER A 877 49.11 -15.67 15.09
CA SER A 877 48.70 -14.50 15.91
C SER A 877 48.33 -13.24 15.11
N TRP A 878 47.35 -12.39 15.46
CA TRP A 878 46.99 -11.84 16.78
C TRP A 878 45.47 -11.66 16.94
N PHE A 879 44.96 -11.95 18.15
CA PHE A 879 43.60 -11.60 18.58
C PHE A 879 43.67 -10.57 19.73
N SER A 880 42.64 -9.75 19.86
CA SER A 880 42.39 -8.79 20.97
C SER A 880 43.27 -7.54 21.10
N ARG A 881 42.61 -6.37 20.99
CA ARG A 881 42.78 -5.17 21.82
C ARG A 881 41.68 -4.18 21.46
N TRP A 882 40.82 -3.83 22.43
CA TRP A 882 40.09 -2.56 22.61
C TRP A 882 38.90 -2.74 23.59
N PHE A 883 39.19 -3.16 24.82
CA PHE A 883 38.35 -2.85 25.98
C PHE A 883 39.27 -2.65 27.18
N GLY A 884 39.23 -1.44 27.76
CA GLY A 884 39.94 -1.10 28.99
C GLY A 884 39.07 -1.34 30.21
N SER A 885 39.65 -1.94 31.24
CA SER A 885 39.00 -2.19 32.53
C SER A 885 39.22 -1.06 33.53
N SER A 886 38.22 -0.77 34.37
CA SER A 886 38.43 -0.15 35.68
C SER A 886 37.65 -0.91 36.76
N SER A 887 38.32 -1.16 37.88
CA SER A 887 37.95 -2.11 38.95
C SER A 887 37.40 -1.45 40.21
N SER A 888 36.66 -2.20 41.04
CA SER A 888 37.00 -2.40 42.48
C SER A 888 36.02 -3.30 43.26
N SER A 889 36.52 -4.30 44.01
CA SER A 889 36.12 -4.79 45.37
C SER A 889 34.62 -4.99 45.76
N SER A 890 34.14 -5.92 46.61
CA SER A 890 34.68 -6.99 47.51
C SER A 890 33.47 -7.57 48.31
N SER A 891 33.43 -8.74 48.99
CA SER A 891 34.26 -9.97 49.08
C SER A 891 33.57 -10.99 50.04
N SER A 892 33.79 -12.31 49.88
CA SER A 892 33.50 -13.42 50.85
C SER A 892 32.01 -13.69 51.21
N SER A 893 31.54 -14.91 51.57
CA SER A 893 32.20 -16.19 51.90
C SER A 893 31.34 -17.45 51.62
N LYS A 894 32.04 -18.60 51.47
CA LYS A 894 31.70 -20.00 51.84
C LYS A 894 30.53 -20.19 52.85
N SER A 895 29.76 -21.30 52.92
CA SER A 895 29.83 -22.65 52.29
C SER A 895 28.64 -23.56 52.72
N ASN A 896 28.35 -24.63 51.93
CA ASN A 896 27.77 -25.94 52.36
C ASN A 896 26.34 -25.98 52.97
N ALA A 897 25.53 -27.05 52.85
CA ALA A 897 25.55 -28.27 52.01
C ALA A 897 24.16 -28.99 52.06
N ALA A 898 23.96 -29.97 51.15
CA ALA A 898 23.09 -31.18 51.25
C ALA A 898 21.60 -31.00 51.65
N ALA A 899 20.65 -31.26 50.72
CA ALA A 899 19.91 -32.54 50.55
C ALA A 899 18.85 -32.79 51.65
N SER A 900 17.57 -33.04 51.35
CA SER A 900 17.07 -34.14 50.50
C SER A 900 15.58 -33.99 50.09
N ARG A 901 15.18 -34.68 49.01
CA ARG A 901 13.98 -35.55 48.78
C ARG A 901 12.75 -35.40 49.73
N GLN A 902 11.48 -35.55 49.30
CA GLN A 902 10.92 -36.24 48.11
C GLN A 902 9.42 -35.92 47.88
N THR A 903 8.90 -36.17 46.65
CA THR A 903 7.51 -36.59 46.24
C THR A 903 6.27 -35.80 46.71
N GLU A 904 5.47 -35.23 45.77
CA GLU A 904 4.11 -35.72 45.34
C GLU A 904 2.97 -35.35 46.33
N SER A 905 1.72 -34.99 45.96
CA SER A 905 1.01 -34.87 44.67
C SER A 905 -0.20 -33.90 44.78
N THR A 906 -0.71 -33.39 43.66
CA THR A 906 -2.06 -32.77 43.48
C THR A 906 -3.20 -33.81 43.68
N PRO A 907 -4.53 -33.48 43.72
CA PRO A 907 -5.21 -32.27 43.19
C PRO A 907 -6.45 -31.66 43.95
N GLU A 908 -6.90 -30.50 43.44
CA GLU A 908 -8.29 -30.01 43.24
C GLU A 908 -9.29 -29.62 44.38
N ILE A 909 -10.28 -28.82 43.93
CA ILE A 909 -11.62 -28.47 44.50
C ILE A 909 -11.74 -27.27 45.48
N THR A 910 -12.11 -26.11 44.91
CA THR A 910 -12.91 -25.00 45.51
C THR A 910 -14.38 -25.44 45.75
N PRO A 911 -15.20 -24.85 46.66
CA PRO A 911 -15.41 -23.38 46.74
C PRO A 911 -15.93 -22.76 48.08
N SER A 912 -16.28 -21.47 47.97
CA SER A 912 -17.32 -20.71 48.71
C SER A 912 -16.97 -19.95 50.01
N ALA A 913 -17.07 -18.62 49.86
CA ALA A 913 -17.68 -17.61 50.74
C ALA A 913 -17.70 -17.77 52.28
N THR A 914 -17.22 -16.73 52.97
CA THR A 914 -18.06 -15.96 53.92
C THR A 914 -17.48 -14.58 54.22
N SER A 915 -18.30 -13.69 54.80
CA SER A 915 -18.14 -12.23 54.88
C SER A 915 -17.77 -11.71 56.28
N PHE A 916 -17.71 -10.37 56.42
CA PHE A 916 -17.66 -9.53 57.64
C PHE A 916 -16.26 -9.06 58.13
N PRO A 917 -16.15 -7.93 58.88
CA PRO A 917 -16.37 -6.57 58.36
C PRO A 917 -15.32 -5.54 58.88
N SER A 918 -15.53 -4.23 58.60
CA SER A 918 -15.22 -3.04 59.45
C SER A 918 -13.91 -3.00 60.29
N SER A 919 -13.12 -1.93 60.37
CA SER A 919 -13.28 -0.51 60.01
C SER A 919 -12.06 0.26 60.52
N SER A 920 -11.71 1.41 59.93
CA SER A 920 -11.31 2.63 60.68
C SER A 920 -10.95 3.78 59.74
N ASN A 921 -11.63 4.93 59.92
CA ASN A 921 -11.20 6.21 59.36
C ASN A 921 -10.12 6.81 60.27
N ILE A 922 -8.97 7.20 59.74
CA ILE A 922 -8.12 8.26 60.35
C ILE A 922 -7.54 9.18 59.28
N THR A 923 -7.98 10.43 59.32
CA THR A 923 -7.32 11.69 58.92
C THR A 923 -7.71 12.71 60.01
N PRO A 924 -7.00 13.85 60.25
CA PRO A 924 -6.43 14.75 59.21
C PRO A 924 -5.13 15.51 59.62
N THR A 925 -4.84 16.61 58.90
CA THR A 925 -3.88 17.72 59.14
C THR A 925 -2.41 17.46 58.76
N ASN A 926 -1.83 18.18 57.77
CA ASN A 926 -1.33 19.58 57.73
C ASN A 926 -0.16 19.81 58.71
N ASP A 927 1.00 20.36 58.31
CA ASP A 927 1.14 21.69 57.69
C ASP A 927 2.60 22.00 57.20
N ASN A 928 2.78 23.05 56.38
CA ASN A 928 4.01 23.87 56.18
C ASN A 928 5.30 23.25 55.55
N ARG A 929 6.23 24.02 54.92
CA ARG A 929 6.21 25.26 54.07
C ARG A 929 7.64 25.53 53.55
N SER A 930 7.79 26.30 52.46
CA SER A 930 9.02 27.04 52.03
C SER A 930 10.22 26.19 51.51
N GLN A 931 11.18 26.69 50.72
CA GLN A 931 11.26 27.87 49.82
C GLN A 931 12.40 27.69 48.78
N ASN A 932 12.42 28.56 47.77
CA ASN A 932 13.43 28.72 46.70
C ASN A 932 14.91 28.50 47.07
N ALA A 933 15.66 27.92 46.12
CA ALA A 933 16.99 28.40 45.73
C ALA A 933 17.25 28.11 44.24
N ASN A 934 18.15 28.87 43.62
CA ASN A 934 18.30 28.98 42.17
C ASN A 934 19.79 28.88 41.77
N VAL A 935 20.07 28.62 40.49
CA VAL A 935 21.39 28.72 39.83
C VAL A 935 22.47 27.71 40.26
N HIS A 936 22.85 26.80 39.36
CA HIS A 936 24.21 26.79 38.80
C HIS A 936 24.22 26.25 37.37
N ASN A 937 25.14 26.79 36.56
CA ASN A 937 25.10 26.78 35.11
C ASN A 937 26.47 26.31 34.59
N HIS A 938 26.53 25.28 33.75
CA HIS A 938 27.75 24.94 33.02
C HIS A 938 27.47 24.59 31.56
N ASN A 939 27.72 25.58 30.70
CA ASN A 939 27.93 25.40 29.28
C ASN A 939 29.18 24.52 29.04
N HIS A 940 29.11 23.67 28.01
CA HIS A 940 30.25 23.48 27.12
C HIS A 940 29.79 23.71 25.68
N HIS A 941 30.30 24.77 25.06
CA HIS A 941 30.14 25.02 23.63
C HIS A 941 31.11 24.16 22.82
N ALA A 942 30.64 23.67 21.67
CA ALA A 942 31.46 23.53 20.48
C ALA A 942 30.93 24.54 19.45
N ARG A 943 31.72 25.58 19.15
CA ARG A 943 31.53 26.43 17.96
C ARG A 943 32.41 25.89 16.85
N ILE A 944 31.91 25.92 15.63
CA ILE A 944 32.73 25.94 14.42
C ILE A 944 32.48 27.32 13.80
N ASP A 945 33.47 28.19 13.87
CA ASP A 945 33.46 29.45 13.15
C ASP A 945 33.86 29.19 11.68
N SER A 946 33.16 29.82 10.73
CA SER A 946 33.59 29.89 9.33
C SER A 946 33.83 31.36 8.96
N VAL A 947 35.08 31.67 8.64
CA VAL A 947 35.52 32.99 8.17
C VAL A 947 35.60 32.98 6.65
N GLN A 948 35.23 34.10 6.03
CA GLN A 948 35.32 34.30 4.59
C GLN A 948 36.77 34.41 4.14
N GLU A 949 37.12 33.86 2.98
CA GLU A 949 38.12 34.50 2.12
C GLU A 949 37.80 34.27 0.63
N GLU A 950 38.34 35.13 -0.23
CA GLU A 950 37.82 35.42 -1.57
C GLU A 950 38.87 35.09 -2.66
N ARG A 951 38.38 34.71 -3.86
CA ARG A 951 39.01 34.87 -5.21
C ARG A 951 39.81 33.75 -5.90
N LEU A 952 39.45 33.63 -7.19
CA LEU A 952 40.25 33.37 -8.41
C LEU A 952 40.81 31.95 -8.66
N VAL A 953 40.29 31.29 -9.70
CA VAL A 953 40.91 31.25 -11.06
C VAL A 953 39.81 31.13 -12.13
N GLN A 954 39.95 31.83 -13.27
CA GLN A 954 39.17 31.60 -14.50
C GLN A 954 39.98 30.72 -15.47
N GLN A 955 39.32 29.80 -16.20
CA GLN A 955 39.34 29.78 -17.68
C GLN A 955 38.45 28.70 -18.32
N LYS A 956 37.54 29.18 -19.17
CA LYS A 956 37.23 28.75 -20.55
C LYS A 956 37.19 27.25 -20.91
N THR A 957 36.01 26.83 -21.36
CA THR A 957 35.73 26.60 -22.79
C THR A 957 34.23 26.80 -23.04
N GLY A 958 33.85 27.17 -24.26
CA GLY A 958 32.45 27.27 -24.65
C GLY A 958 32.28 27.17 -26.15
N GLN A 959 31.12 26.70 -26.59
CA GLN A 959 30.59 26.86 -27.95
C GLN A 959 29.07 26.64 -27.89
N GLY A 960 28.30 27.63 -28.31
CA GLY A 960 26.87 27.50 -28.55
C GLY A 960 26.58 27.35 -30.04
N PHE A 961 25.42 26.79 -30.38
CA PHE A 961 24.95 26.69 -31.77
C PHE A 961 23.61 27.42 -31.95
N ASN A 962 23.54 28.20 -33.03
CA ASN A 962 22.37 28.96 -33.47
C ASN A 962 21.35 28.08 -34.21
N ILE A 963 20.09 28.50 -34.21
CA ILE A 963 19.09 28.14 -35.25
C ILE A 963 18.51 29.46 -35.81
N PRO A 964 18.28 29.60 -37.13
CA PRO A 964 18.10 30.93 -37.75
C PRO A 964 16.65 31.40 -37.79
N GLN A 965 16.44 32.72 -37.70
CA GLN A 965 15.16 33.35 -38.06
C GLN A 965 15.07 33.56 -39.58
N GLY A 966 13.96 33.12 -40.18
CA GLY A 966 13.64 33.36 -41.58
C GLY A 966 12.83 34.65 -41.76
N THR A 967 13.27 35.52 -42.67
CA THR A 967 12.57 36.74 -43.11
C THR A 967 11.39 36.42 -44.02
N PHE A 968 10.25 37.09 -43.86
CA PHE A 968 9.23 37.22 -44.90
C PHE A 968 8.68 38.65 -45.00
N ASN A 969 8.34 39.04 -46.24
CA ASN A 969 8.13 40.43 -46.65
C ASN A 969 6.84 41.07 -46.13
N SER A 970 6.91 42.37 -45.88
CA SER A 970 5.75 43.26 -45.83
C SER A 970 5.28 43.66 -47.23
N PRO A 971 3.95 43.72 -47.47
CA PRO A 971 3.36 44.55 -48.51
C PRO A 971 2.72 45.83 -47.94
N THR A 972 2.59 46.82 -48.82
CA THR A 972 2.26 48.22 -48.50
C THR A 972 0.80 48.49 -48.14
N SER A 973 0.61 49.64 -47.49
CA SER A 973 -0.66 50.29 -47.11
C SER A 973 -1.75 50.32 -48.18
N GLY A 974 -2.99 50.05 -47.77
CA GLY A 974 -4.22 50.47 -48.44
C GLY A 974 -5.25 50.93 -47.39
N SER A 975 -5.72 52.18 -47.49
CA SER A 975 -6.64 52.76 -46.50
C SER A 975 -8.10 52.44 -46.83
N ALA A 976 -8.80 51.76 -45.93
CA ALA A 976 -10.26 51.71 -45.89
C ALA A 976 -10.72 51.91 -44.44
N ALA A 977 -11.32 53.05 -44.14
CA ALA A 977 -11.80 53.38 -42.80
C ALA A 977 -13.15 52.71 -42.53
N SER A 978 -13.14 51.45 -42.08
CA SER A 978 -14.30 50.86 -41.42
C SER A 978 -14.35 51.33 -39.96
N LYS A 979 -15.49 51.87 -39.53
CA LYS A 979 -15.77 52.09 -38.10
C LYS A 979 -16.02 50.73 -37.43
N GLY A 980 -14.96 49.97 -37.18
CA GLY A 980 -15.05 48.75 -36.40
C GLY A 980 -15.46 49.08 -34.96
N ARG A 981 -16.63 48.59 -34.53
CA ARG A 981 -17.00 48.53 -33.11
C ARG A 981 -15.88 47.78 -32.38
N LYS A 982 -15.15 48.45 -31.48
CA LYS A 982 -14.16 47.79 -30.63
C LYS A 982 -14.89 46.98 -29.57
N VAL A 983 -15.24 45.73 -29.89
CA VAL A 983 -15.63 44.75 -28.88
C VAL A 983 -14.40 44.52 -28.00
N ARG A 984 -14.40 45.14 -26.82
CA ARG A 984 -13.30 45.04 -25.87
C ARG A 984 -13.53 43.79 -25.05
N ILE A 985 -12.96 42.67 -25.52
CA ILE A 985 -12.98 41.39 -24.79
C ILE A 985 -12.17 41.56 -23.50
N SER A 986 -12.83 41.96 -22.42
CA SER A 986 -12.31 41.81 -21.07
C SER A 986 -12.75 40.46 -20.55
N SER A 987 -11.89 39.44 -20.73
CA SER A 987 -11.98 38.29 -19.85
C SER A 987 -11.85 38.79 -18.40
N ARG A 988 -12.74 38.32 -17.54
CA ARG A 988 -12.59 38.43 -16.09
C ARG A 988 -12.09 37.07 -15.60
N PRO A 989 -10.77 36.78 -15.72
CA PRO A 989 -10.23 35.51 -15.27
C PRO A 989 -10.44 35.35 -13.77
N LEU A 990 -10.41 34.10 -13.30
CA LEU A 990 -10.39 33.82 -11.87
C LEU A 990 -9.13 34.45 -11.25
N SER A 991 -9.30 35.39 -10.32
CA SER A 991 -8.18 35.99 -9.57
C SER A 991 -7.87 35.18 -8.31
N TYR A 992 -6.61 35.21 -7.87
CA TYR A 992 -6.16 34.49 -6.67
C TYR A 992 -6.16 35.41 -5.45
N VAL A 993 -6.78 34.96 -4.36
CA VAL A 993 -6.62 35.54 -3.02
C VAL A 993 -6.14 34.45 -2.06
N GLY A 994 -5.08 34.75 -1.31
CA GLY A 994 -4.47 33.80 -0.40
C GLY A 994 -3.01 34.15 -0.12
N ARG A 995 -2.26 33.21 0.45
CA ARG A 995 -0.87 33.46 0.85
C ARG A 995 0.09 33.37 -0.35
N PRO A 996 1.18 34.15 -0.39
CA PRO A 996 2.21 34.03 -1.43
C PRO A 996 2.82 32.61 -1.45
N CYS A 997 3.58 32.28 -2.50
CA CYS A 997 4.23 30.97 -2.59
C CYS A 997 5.18 30.72 -1.41
N GLY A 998 5.17 29.50 -0.86
CA GLY A 998 5.98 29.07 0.28
C GLY A 998 6.50 27.65 0.12
N ALA A 999 7.74 27.42 0.55
CA ALA A 999 8.32 26.07 0.61
C ALA A 999 7.78 25.27 1.81
N SER A 1000 7.62 25.94 2.96
CA SER A 1000 6.91 25.40 4.13
C SER A 1000 5.40 25.37 3.88
N THR A 1001 4.69 24.41 4.46
CA THR A 1001 3.22 24.31 4.42
C THR A 1001 2.54 25.39 5.25
N ALA A 1002 3.10 25.67 6.44
CA ALA A 1002 2.61 26.74 7.31
C ALA A 1002 3.78 27.42 8.05
N THR A 1003 3.51 28.62 8.58
CA THR A 1003 4.41 29.28 9.53
C THR A 1003 4.35 28.63 10.90
N GLY A 1004 5.51 28.46 11.54
CA GLY A 1004 5.60 28.02 12.95
C GLY A 1004 5.20 29.09 13.97
N SER A 1005 4.90 30.32 13.54
CA SER A 1005 4.49 31.42 14.41
C SER A 1005 2.98 31.68 14.29
N LYS A 1006 2.23 31.44 15.37
CA LYS A 1006 0.79 31.75 15.45
C LYS A 1006 0.50 33.22 15.15
N ALA A 1007 1.36 34.16 15.57
CA ALA A 1007 1.19 35.58 15.29
C ALA A 1007 1.34 35.90 13.80
N GLN A 1008 2.29 35.26 13.12
CA GLN A 1008 2.47 35.39 11.67
C GLN A 1008 1.30 34.75 10.90
N HIS A 1009 0.80 33.58 11.35
CA HIS A 1009 -0.38 32.95 10.77
C HIS A 1009 -1.63 33.85 10.88
N VAL A 1010 -1.87 34.48 12.04
CA VAL A 1010 -2.99 35.42 12.22
C VAL A 1010 -2.83 36.64 11.30
N LYS A 1011 -1.61 37.14 11.09
CA LYS A 1011 -1.33 38.22 10.13
C LYS A 1011 -1.62 37.80 8.69
N GLU A 1012 -1.18 36.60 8.28
CA GLU A 1012 -1.42 36.05 6.94
C GLU A 1012 -2.91 35.80 6.68
N LEU A 1013 -3.64 35.26 7.66
CA LEU A 1013 -5.09 35.09 7.58
C LEU A 1013 -5.80 36.45 7.51
N LYS A 1014 -5.38 37.44 8.31
CA LYS A 1014 -5.94 38.80 8.22
C LYS A 1014 -5.74 39.39 6.82
N ASN A 1015 -4.54 39.32 6.25
CA ASN A 1015 -4.26 39.84 4.92
C ASN A 1015 -5.16 39.16 3.85
N LEU A 1016 -5.29 37.84 3.90
CA LEU A 1016 -6.21 37.08 3.03
C LEU A 1016 -7.65 37.61 3.15
N LEU A 1017 -8.15 37.81 4.37
CA LEU A 1017 -9.52 38.32 4.61
C LEU A 1017 -9.67 39.79 4.25
N ASP A 1018 -8.60 40.59 4.30
CA ASP A 1018 -8.59 41.98 3.83
C ASP A 1018 -8.68 42.03 2.30
N ASP A 1019 -7.85 41.26 1.59
CA ASP A 1019 -7.85 41.18 0.12
C ASP A 1019 -9.15 40.59 -0.42
N ALA A 1020 -9.66 39.50 0.19
CA ALA A 1020 -10.90 38.83 -0.20
C ALA A 1020 -12.12 39.76 -0.19
N MET A 1021 -12.14 40.71 0.75
CA MET A 1021 -13.26 41.62 0.99
C MET A 1021 -13.07 43.03 0.39
N ALA A 1022 -11.97 43.27 -0.32
CA ALA A 1022 -11.66 44.57 -0.93
C ALA A 1022 -12.44 44.80 -2.25
N LEU A 1023 -13.50 45.62 -2.20
CA LEU A 1023 -14.38 45.98 -3.33
C LEU A 1023 -14.03 47.31 -4.00
#